data_AF-A0A1G8EU50-F1
#
_entry.id   AF-A0A1G8EU50-F1
#
_cell.length_a   1.000
_cell.length_b   1.000
_cell.length_c   1.000
_cell.angle_alpha   90.00
_cell.angle_beta   90.00
_cell.angle_gamma   90.00
#
_symmetry.space_group_name_H-M   'P 1'
#
loop_
_entity.id
_entity.type
_entity.pdbx_description
1 polymer ?
#
loop_
_entity_poly.entity_id
_entity_poly.type
_entity_poly.pdbx_seq_one_letter_code
_entity_poly.pdbx_strand_id
1 'polypeptide(L)'
;MSDILYKTLYMRSSTGFAVVSLTNGMIELANPALCSMFGYSEEEFLSLRYLDITCMEKKDQADQERVMRLLLQSPGATVDSEERFIRKNGEIFWVSLHLFLTFDEAAGTPVYMIAELQDITERKKAEQRVREEYNLYNLITRNTPDMISLADPEGTIIYVSPSVEKMLGYPAHEMIGKKRLEYYHNKDAAEMMEPGKLYSDKDVFTRRVRHKNGDYLWIESSFQVMRDDRGEVEQVLTVARDITERKKYEDMLASAQFLAKMGSWEWNHARKQMTVSKELRHIFGHKGDCSNHSLYDPKLMQDSIHPEDLPEVMRAIHKCLKSGGSDSMTFRITAADGTDKYISAHWEAVPDDNGKTRQISGVVQDVTAHRIMEEQLRESEQNYRLISENSQDFITRNATDEDATYLYASAVCQQMFGYTPEEMVGTKGMGYIHPEDEARVRQYINDGMKGLKLEPIVFRFLCKDGSYLWVETTVRHIRYGPGETAEIIGVTRDVSERKQYELKMMESENRYKSLFEYNPSAIIAMNLEGCIQSLNASLLHLTGYSRSSLLHSFYSELIDPEELDFVTERFTRAAGGEAQTFESRLIHKNGHQVEVSMIYVPIMLDSRVVGVFAITSDITERKRHLEQIEKLSYEHALILNSVTEGIFGISLEGETVFINPAASAMLGYDSVQAGGSSELHAIQQTWLDGEPYPGGGKTLPEWFSEHLSYEEKEGVFWRLDGSSFLVRYRMTPLFDNGERKGVVVVFRDITEEKAIVRAKESAEQADRAKSEFLAIMSHELRTPMNGIIGMTDLLTGTELSEEQEYYTQIINKSSASLLHILNEVLDFSKIEAGMMTVELQAVDLRQVMSNVTEIFYPRVKEKGLVLQTEIDSELPPLLVTDEGRLRQILINLVGNAVKFTDEGTVSMTARLEAVRENGTVILKFIVKDTGIGIAPASQGLLFQSFSQLHPSINRKYGGTGLGLAISKKLVELLGGAIGVDSREGEGAAFYFTIEALIPREDSARELITAGEGDKQVTVQNRRSEYSFGEFGPLSILIAEDHPVNLQIMQAFLKKRGYHADTALNGEQAVEAVRLRRYDLVFMDIQMPLMDGMEATMRIREEHGLYPVIVAATAFAQKEDKEMCLRAGMQDFISKPIRSEELDRVLREWSAQLRKQE
;
A
#
# COMPACT_ATOMS: atom_id res chain seq x y z
N MET A 1 -100.71 13.43 -31.92
CA MET A 1 -99.78 14.28 -31.15
C MET A 1 -98.50 13.55 -30.76
N SER A 2 -98.51 12.23 -30.54
CA SER A 2 -97.32 11.45 -30.16
C SER A 2 -96.21 11.44 -31.23
N ASP A 3 -96.54 11.19 -32.51
CA ASP A 3 -95.51 11.06 -33.56
C ASP A 3 -94.67 12.32 -33.81
N ILE A 4 -95.31 13.50 -33.73
CA ILE A 4 -94.60 14.78 -33.89
C ILE A 4 -93.66 15.02 -32.70
N LEU A 5 -94.08 14.61 -31.49
CA LEU A 5 -93.28 14.75 -30.27
C LEU A 5 -92.07 13.81 -30.30
N TYR A 6 -92.26 12.53 -30.64
CA TYR A 6 -91.17 11.56 -30.79
C TYR A 6 -90.19 11.96 -31.88
N LYS A 7 -90.69 12.41 -33.04
CA LYS A 7 -89.84 12.91 -34.12
C LYS A 7 -89.06 14.16 -33.70
N THR A 8 -89.66 15.05 -32.92
CA THR A 8 -88.97 16.26 -32.42
C THR A 8 -87.90 15.91 -31.38
N LEU A 9 -88.17 14.98 -30.46
CA LEU A 9 -87.21 14.48 -29.46
C LEU A 9 -86.04 13.76 -30.13
N TYR A 10 -86.32 12.89 -31.09
CA TYR A 10 -85.31 12.19 -31.89
C TYR A 10 -84.41 13.17 -32.66
N MET A 11 -85.00 14.17 -33.33
CA MET A 11 -84.25 15.14 -34.13
C MET A 11 -83.46 16.16 -33.32
N ARG A 12 -83.83 16.42 -32.05
CA ARG A 12 -83.17 17.40 -31.17
C ARG A 12 -82.36 16.78 -30.03
N SER A 13 -82.23 15.45 -29.99
CA SER A 13 -81.42 14.77 -28.98
C SER A 13 -79.94 15.18 -29.09
N SER A 14 -79.25 15.27 -27.95
CA SER A 14 -77.79 15.39 -27.88
C SER A 14 -77.07 14.04 -28.01
N THR A 15 -77.80 12.94 -27.90
CA THR A 15 -77.29 11.57 -28.04
C THR A 15 -77.50 11.09 -29.47
N GLY A 16 -76.51 10.42 -30.04
CA GLY A 16 -76.62 9.77 -31.33
C GLY A 16 -77.50 8.53 -31.24
N PHE A 17 -78.48 8.40 -32.14
CA PHE A 17 -79.35 7.23 -32.22
C PHE A 17 -79.20 6.58 -33.58
N ALA A 18 -78.91 5.28 -33.59
CA ALA A 18 -78.92 4.43 -34.78
C ALA A 18 -79.92 3.29 -34.61
N VAL A 19 -80.71 3.00 -35.64
CA VAL A 19 -81.52 1.78 -35.71
C VAL A 19 -80.89 0.89 -36.77
N VAL A 20 -80.51 -0.32 -36.39
CA VAL A 20 -79.80 -1.28 -37.25
C VAL A 20 -80.70 -2.49 -37.48
N SER A 21 -80.84 -2.89 -38.74
CA SER A 21 -81.60 -4.08 -39.12
C SER A 21 -80.83 -5.34 -38.76
N LEU A 22 -81.47 -6.27 -38.03
CA LEU A 22 -80.84 -7.54 -37.67
C LEU A 22 -80.73 -8.52 -38.84
N THR A 23 -81.47 -8.29 -39.93
CA THR A 23 -81.49 -9.19 -41.10
C THR A 23 -80.31 -8.97 -42.05
N ASN A 24 -79.87 -7.72 -42.23
CA ASN A 24 -78.82 -7.36 -43.19
C ASN A 24 -77.70 -6.50 -42.59
N GLY A 25 -77.81 -6.09 -41.32
CA GLY A 25 -76.81 -5.27 -40.61
C GLY A 25 -76.73 -3.81 -41.06
N MET A 26 -77.67 -3.36 -41.89
CA MET A 26 -77.73 -1.99 -42.40
C MET A 26 -78.32 -1.04 -41.35
N ILE A 27 -77.81 0.18 -41.32
CA ILE A 27 -78.40 1.26 -40.51
C ILE A 27 -79.65 1.75 -41.26
N GLU A 28 -80.83 1.62 -40.64
CA GLU A 28 -82.11 2.03 -41.24
C GLU A 28 -82.56 3.42 -40.78
N LEU A 29 -82.09 3.89 -39.63
CA LEU A 29 -82.33 5.25 -39.14
C LEU A 29 -81.10 5.78 -38.41
N ALA A 30 -80.76 7.04 -38.65
CA ALA A 30 -79.71 7.78 -37.95
C ALA A 30 -80.23 9.18 -37.61
N ASN A 31 -80.07 9.63 -36.37
CA ASN A 31 -80.51 10.98 -36.00
C ASN A 31 -79.46 12.06 -36.33
N PRO A 32 -79.82 13.35 -36.37
CA PRO A 32 -78.87 14.42 -36.68
C PRO A 32 -77.64 14.48 -35.76
N ALA A 33 -77.81 14.11 -34.48
CA ALA A 33 -76.69 14.05 -33.53
C ALA A 33 -75.68 12.95 -33.91
N LEU A 34 -76.15 11.78 -34.37
CA LEU A 34 -75.30 10.72 -34.89
C LEU A 34 -74.56 11.16 -36.16
N CYS A 35 -75.27 11.80 -37.09
CA CYS A 35 -74.68 12.39 -38.30
C CYS A 35 -73.56 13.38 -37.98
N SER A 36 -73.81 14.30 -37.04
CA SER A 36 -72.82 15.26 -36.55
C SER A 36 -71.64 14.58 -35.84
N MET A 37 -71.90 13.51 -35.07
CA MET A 37 -70.90 12.76 -34.34
C MET A 37 -69.92 12.02 -35.28
N PHE A 38 -70.38 11.38 -36.34
CA PHE A 38 -69.49 10.62 -37.23
C PHE A 38 -69.04 11.40 -38.48
N GLY A 39 -69.72 12.50 -38.81
CA GLY A 39 -69.43 13.32 -39.99
C GLY A 39 -70.02 12.79 -41.30
N TYR A 40 -70.93 11.81 -41.25
CA TYR A 40 -71.70 11.34 -42.40
C TYR A 40 -73.02 12.09 -42.51
N SER A 41 -73.53 12.25 -43.73
CA SER A 41 -74.92 12.65 -43.95
C SER A 41 -75.87 11.47 -43.66
N GLU A 42 -77.16 11.75 -43.44
CA GLU A 42 -78.16 10.71 -43.18
C GLU A 42 -78.25 9.70 -44.34
N GLU A 43 -78.25 10.18 -45.59
CA GLU A 43 -78.26 9.31 -46.78
C GLU A 43 -77.03 8.39 -46.86
N GLU A 44 -75.85 8.90 -46.47
CA GLU A 44 -74.62 8.10 -46.42
C GLU A 44 -74.72 7.04 -45.31
N PHE A 45 -75.22 7.38 -44.13
CA PHE A 45 -75.40 6.44 -43.03
C PHE A 45 -76.32 5.28 -43.38
N LEU A 46 -77.41 5.55 -44.11
CA LEU A 46 -78.37 4.53 -44.55
C LEU A 46 -77.79 3.53 -45.56
N SER A 47 -76.66 3.86 -46.17
CA SER A 47 -75.92 3.00 -47.11
C SER A 47 -74.79 2.19 -46.47
N LEU A 48 -74.55 2.39 -45.16
CA LEU A 48 -73.48 1.72 -44.42
C LEU A 48 -74.03 0.60 -43.54
N ARG A 49 -73.21 -0.43 -43.32
CA ARG A 49 -73.47 -1.42 -42.27
C ARG A 49 -72.91 -0.89 -40.95
N TYR A 50 -73.54 -1.27 -39.84
CA TYR A 50 -73.07 -0.93 -38.50
C TYR A 50 -71.58 -1.30 -38.27
N LEU A 51 -71.12 -2.40 -38.86
CA LEU A 51 -69.72 -2.85 -38.76
C LEU A 51 -68.72 -1.93 -39.49
N ASP A 52 -69.16 -1.21 -40.54
CA ASP A 52 -68.28 -0.40 -41.38
C ASP A 52 -67.79 0.89 -40.66
N ILE A 53 -68.42 1.25 -39.53
CA ILE A 53 -68.08 2.43 -38.71
C ILE A 53 -67.37 2.08 -37.38
N THR A 54 -67.17 0.79 -37.10
CA THR A 54 -66.50 0.29 -35.87
C THR A 54 -64.99 0.12 -36.08
N CYS A 55 -64.18 0.34 -35.04
CA CYS A 55 -62.74 0.10 -35.09
C CYS A 55 -62.43 -1.38 -34.74
N MET A 56 -62.09 -2.22 -35.73
CA MET A 56 -61.93 -3.67 -35.53
C MET A 56 -60.48 -4.11 -35.27
N GLU A 57 -60.16 -4.52 -34.03
CA GLU A 57 -59.03 -5.42 -33.73
C GLU A 57 -59.50 -6.88 -33.58
N LYS A 58 -58.63 -7.88 -33.76
CA LYS A 58 -58.99 -9.33 -33.69
C LYS A 58 -59.62 -9.76 -32.35
N LYS A 59 -59.36 -9.02 -31.26
CA LYS A 59 -59.89 -9.29 -29.93
C LYS A 59 -61.34 -8.80 -29.77
N ASP A 60 -61.72 -7.75 -30.50
CA ASP A 60 -63.02 -7.08 -30.37
C ASP A 60 -64.16 -7.84 -31.11
N GLN A 61 -63.83 -8.65 -32.13
CA GLN A 61 -64.80 -9.51 -32.83
C GLN A 61 -65.44 -10.58 -31.93
N ALA A 62 -64.67 -11.13 -30.99
CA ALA A 62 -65.17 -12.16 -30.07
C ALA A 62 -66.14 -11.59 -29.02
N ASP A 63 -65.92 -10.34 -28.59
CA ASP A 63 -66.81 -9.65 -27.66
C ASP A 63 -68.11 -9.19 -28.34
N GLN A 64 -68.09 -8.75 -29.60
CA GLN A 64 -69.33 -8.41 -30.32
C GLN A 64 -70.24 -9.62 -30.56
N GLU A 65 -69.70 -10.80 -30.91
CA GLU A 65 -70.50 -12.03 -31.01
C GLU A 65 -71.13 -12.43 -29.67
N ARG A 66 -70.43 -12.14 -28.57
CA ARG A 66 -70.90 -12.38 -27.21
C ARG A 66 -72.02 -11.42 -26.83
N VAL A 67 -71.87 -10.13 -27.12
CA VAL A 67 -72.88 -9.09 -26.90
C VAL A 67 -74.16 -9.41 -27.70
N MET A 68 -74.03 -9.78 -28.98
CA MET A 68 -75.18 -10.18 -29.81
C MET A 68 -75.88 -11.43 -29.29
N ARG A 69 -75.11 -12.43 -28.81
CA ARG A 69 -75.70 -13.62 -28.17
C ARG A 69 -76.46 -13.27 -26.89
N LEU A 70 -75.94 -12.38 -26.05
CA LEU A 70 -76.59 -11.95 -24.81
C LEU A 70 -77.91 -11.23 -25.09
N LEU A 71 -77.92 -10.29 -26.04
CA LEU A 71 -79.11 -9.53 -26.43
C LEU A 71 -80.21 -10.42 -27.04
N LEU A 72 -79.85 -11.46 -27.80
CA LEU A 72 -80.81 -12.41 -28.40
C LEU A 72 -81.38 -13.42 -27.38
N GLN A 73 -80.63 -13.76 -26.33
CA GLN A 73 -81.05 -14.76 -25.33
C GLN A 73 -82.01 -14.20 -24.27
N SER A 74 -81.99 -12.88 -24.02
CA SER A 74 -82.82 -12.22 -23.00
C SER A 74 -83.61 -11.06 -23.58
N PRO A 75 -84.87 -11.27 -24.00
CA PRO A 75 -85.73 -10.20 -24.53
C PRO A 75 -85.90 -9.07 -23.50
N GLY A 76 -85.44 -7.87 -23.86
CA GLY A 76 -85.42 -6.69 -22.97
C GLY A 76 -84.08 -6.42 -22.27
N ALA A 77 -83.03 -7.22 -22.50
CA ALA A 77 -81.70 -6.91 -22.01
C ALA A 77 -81.09 -5.71 -22.75
N THR A 78 -80.35 -4.89 -22.00
CA THR A 78 -79.55 -3.77 -22.49
C THR A 78 -78.08 -4.08 -22.28
N VAL A 79 -77.20 -3.64 -23.19
CA VAL A 79 -75.75 -3.76 -23.03
C VAL A 79 -75.11 -2.38 -23.11
N ASP A 80 -74.41 -2.02 -22.05
CA ASP A 80 -73.57 -0.83 -21.98
C ASP A 80 -72.11 -1.20 -22.23
N SER A 81 -71.46 -0.50 -23.17
CA SER A 81 -70.02 -0.64 -23.43
C SER A 81 -69.39 0.72 -23.76
N GLU A 82 -68.08 0.84 -23.55
CA GLU A 82 -67.31 1.99 -24.03
C GLU A 82 -66.37 1.49 -25.13
N GLU A 83 -66.59 1.94 -26.37
CA GLU A 83 -65.93 1.39 -27.56
C GLU A 83 -65.34 2.49 -28.45
N ARG A 84 -64.41 2.09 -29.33
CA ARG A 84 -63.75 2.99 -30.28
C ARG A 84 -64.45 2.92 -31.64
N PHE A 85 -64.87 4.06 -32.15
CA PHE A 85 -65.49 4.20 -33.47
C PHE A 85 -64.62 5.07 -34.39
N ILE A 86 -64.86 4.97 -35.69
CA ILE A 86 -64.10 5.71 -36.72
C ILE A 86 -65.05 6.73 -37.38
N ARG A 87 -64.65 8.01 -37.37
CA ARG A 87 -65.34 9.08 -38.10
C ARG A 87 -65.05 9.01 -39.60
N LYS A 88 -65.85 9.68 -40.43
CA LYS A 88 -65.67 9.74 -41.89
C LYS A 88 -64.27 10.24 -42.33
N ASN A 89 -63.65 11.11 -41.54
CA ASN A 89 -62.31 11.64 -41.79
C ASN A 89 -61.17 10.67 -41.38
N GLY A 90 -61.51 9.47 -40.87
CA GLY A 90 -60.56 8.48 -40.38
C GLY A 90 -60.14 8.65 -38.91
N GLU A 91 -60.66 9.66 -38.20
CA GLU A 91 -60.35 9.89 -36.80
C GLU A 91 -61.04 8.86 -35.89
N ILE A 92 -60.27 8.25 -35.00
CA ILE A 92 -60.79 7.32 -33.99
C ILE A 92 -61.24 8.11 -32.76
N PHE A 93 -62.41 7.80 -32.23
CA PHE A 93 -62.96 8.46 -31.06
C PHE A 93 -63.67 7.47 -30.13
N TRP A 94 -63.80 7.83 -28.85
CA TRP A 94 -64.41 6.97 -27.83
C TRP A 94 -65.90 7.26 -27.69
N VAL A 95 -66.70 6.21 -27.65
CA VAL A 95 -68.16 6.27 -27.55
C VAL A 95 -68.63 5.40 -26.39
N SER A 96 -69.46 5.96 -25.53
CA SER A 96 -70.33 5.17 -24.65
C SER A 96 -71.51 4.70 -25.47
N LEU A 97 -71.66 3.38 -25.58
CA LEU A 97 -72.62 2.69 -26.42
C LEU A 97 -73.64 1.97 -25.53
N HIS A 98 -74.92 2.25 -25.73
CA HIS A 98 -76.03 1.54 -25.10
C HIS A 98 -76.83 0.80 -26.19
N LEU A 99 -76.85 -0.54 -26.14
CA LEU A 99 -77.49 -1.40 -27.14
C LEU A 99 -78.70 -2.13 -26.56
N PHE A 100 -79.80 -2.16 -27.31
CA PHE A 100 -80.96 -2.99 -26.99
C PHE A 100 -81.74 -3.41 -28.23
N LEU A 101 -82.56 -4.45 -28.12
CA LEU A 101 -83.35 -4.98 -29.25
C LEU A 101 -84.83 -4.60 -29.12
N THR A 102 -85.46 -4.29 -30.25
CA THR A 102 -86.91 -4.16 -30.36
C THR A 102 -87.49 -5.39 -31.06
N PHE A 103 -88.65 -5.84 -30.57
CA PHE A 103 -89.32 -7.05 -31.02
C PHE A 103 -90.62 -6.70 -31.74
N ASP A 104 -90.98 -7.50 -32.75
CA ASP A 104 -92.30 -7.42 -33.37
C ASP A 104 -93.36 -7.92 -32.39
N GLU A 105 -94.34 -7.07 -32.04
CA GLU A 105 -95.43 -7.39 -31.11
C GLU A 105 -96.29 -8.58 -31.58
N ALA A 106 -96.33 -8.89 -32.88
CA ALA A 106 -97.13 -9.99 -33.43
C ALA A 106 -96.38 -11.33 -33.49
N ALA A 107 -95.05 -11.31 -33.61
CA ALA A 107 -94.23 -12.51 -33.85
C ALA A 107 -93.24 -12.83 -32.71
N GLY A 108 -93.00 -11.91 -31.78
CA GLY A 108 -92.05 -12.09 -30.66
C GLY A 108 -90.60 -12.22 -31.11
N THR A 109 -90.28 -11.90 -32.36
CA THR A 109 -88.93 -11.95 -32.94
C THR A 109 -88.28 -10.56 -32.94
N PRO A 110 -86.99 -10.44 -32.61
CA PRO A 110 -86.29 -9.16 -32.64
C PRO A 110 -86.13 -8.72 -34.09
N VAL A 111 -86.50 -7.47 -34.39
CA VAL A 111 -86.47 -6.91 -35.75
C VAL A 111 -85.33 -5.90 -35.89
N TYR A 112 -85.15 -5.04 -34.88
CA TYR A 112 -84.15 -3.98 -34.89
C TYR A 112 -83.27 -3.99 -33.65
N MET A 113 -82.02 -3.58 -33.84
CA MET A 113 -81.10 -3.19 -32.78
C MET A 113 -81.07 -1.67 -32.72
N ILE A 114 -81.34 -1.11 -31.55
CA ILE A 114 -81.20 0.32 -31.31
C ILE A 114 -79.88 0.55 -30.58
N ALA A 115 -79.08 1.45 -31.11
CA ALA A 115 -77.83 1.89 -30.51
C ALA A 115 -77.94 3.37 -30.11
N GLU A 116 -77.72 3.66 -28.84
CA GLU A 116 -77.52 5.00 -28.33
C GLU A 116 -76.02 5.25 -28.15
N LEU A 117 -75.52 6.36 -28.70
CA LEU A 117 -74.10 6.68 -28.80
C LEU A 117 -73.85 8.05 -28.19
N GLN A 118 -72.94 8.11 -27.23
CA GLN A 118 -72.44 9.35 -26.64
C GLN A 118 -70.93 9.44 -26.80
N ASP A 119 -70.44 10.53 -27.40
CA ASP A 119 -69.00 10.80 -27.50
C ASP A 119 -68.42 11.12 -26.11
N ILE A 120 -67.49 10.29 -25.64
CA ILE A 120 -66.82 10.41 -24.33
C ILE A 120 -65.31 10.69 -24.48
N THR A 121 -64.87 11.09 -25.67
CA THR A 121 -63.45 11.26 -26.00
C THR A 121 -62.74 12.26 -25.09
N GLU A 122 -63.36 13.41 -24.79
CA GLU A 122 -62.78 14.42 -23.90
C GLU A 122 -62.63 13.92 -22.46
N ARG A 123 -63.58 13.11 -21.98
CA ARG A 123 -63.49 12.46 -20.66
C ARG A 123 -62.32 11.48 -20.62
N LYS A 124 -62.17 10.62 -21.64
CA LYS A 124 -61.05 9.66 -21.72
C LYS A 124 -59.69 10.35 -21.82
N LYS A 125 -59.58 11.44 -22.59
CA LYS A 125 -58.36 12.27 -22.66
C LYS A 125 -58.02 12.93 -21.33
N ALA A 126 -59.01 13.32 -20.52
CA ALA A 126 -58.78 13.88 -19.19
C ALA A 126 -58.33 12.82 -18.18
N GLU A 127 -58.99 11.66 -18.15
CA GLU A 127 -58.60 10.52 -17.30
C GLU A 127 -57.17 10.04 -17.63
N GLN A 128 -56.82 9.98 -18.92
CA GLN A 128 -55.49 9.61 -19.36
C GLN A 128 -54.43 10.65 -18.96
N ARG A 129 -54.70 11.96 -19.11
CA ARG A 129 -53.79 13.01 -18.66
C ARG A 129 -53.48 12.93 -17.17
N VAL A 130 -54.50 12.73 -16.33
CA VAL A 130 -54.31 12.59 -14.88
C VAL A 130 -53.47 11.35 -14.54
N ARG A 131 -53.67 10.23 -15.26
CA ARG A 131 -52.88 9.02 -15.08
C ARG A 131 -51.43 9.19 -15.55
N GLU A 132 -51.21 9.89 -16.66
CA GLU A 132 -49.87 10.21 -17.17
C GLU A 132 -49.13 11.16 -16.22
N GLU A 133 -49.78 12.20 -15.70
CA GLU A 133 -49.20 13.11 -14.70
C GLU A 133 -48.88 12.38 -13.38
N TYR A 134 -49.76 11.52 -12.89
CA TYR A 134 -49.53 10.73 -11.67
C TYR A 134 -48.37 9.73 -11.84
N ASN A 135 -48.28 9.08 -13.00
CA ASN A 135 -47.18 8.18 -13.33
C ASN A 135 -45.85 8.94 -13.46
N LEU A 136 -45.87 10.10 -14.11
CA LEU A 136 -44.70 10.97 -14.24
C LEU A 136 -44.22 11.46 -12.87
N TYR A 137 -45.13 11.89 -11.99
CA TYR A 137 -44.82 12.28 -10.61
C TYR A 137 -44.15 11.14 -9.82
N ASN A 138 -44.69 9.93 -9.91
CA ASN A 138 -44.10 8.75 -9.27
C ASN A 138 -42.74 8.37 -9.86
N LEU A 139 -42.56 8.53 -11.18
CA LEU A 139 -41.30 8.24 -11.85
C LEU A 139 -40.19 9.21 -11.42
N ILE A 140 -40.50 10.51 -11.36
CA ILE A 140 -39.58 11.56 -10.91
C ILE A 140 -39.19 11.33 -9.45
N THR A 141 -40.17 11.14 -8.56
CA THR A 141 -39.91 11.00 -7.11
C THR A 141 -39.20 9.70 -6.75
N ARG A 142 -39.34 8.62 -7.54
CA ARG A 142 -38.63 7.35 -7.33
C ARG A 142 -37.20 7.34 -7.88
N ASN A 143 -36.94 8.05 -8.98
CA ASN A 143 -35.65 8.04 -9.65
C ASN A 143 -34.77 9.25 -9.31
N THR A 144 -35.27 10.19 -8.52
CA THR A 144 -34.45 11.30 -8.02
C THR A 144 -33.56 10.81 -6.88
N PRO A 145 -32.23 11.03 -6.96
CA PRO A 145 -31.31 10.60 -5.90
C PRO A 145 -31.49 11.42 -4.61
N ASP A 146 -32.06 12.63 -4.71
CA ASP A 146 -32.38 13.47 -3.56
C ASP A 146 -33.60 12.94 -2.79
N MET A 147 -33.58 13.11 -1.48
CA MET A 147 -34.73 12.88 -0.59
C MET A 147 -35.63 14.11 -0.60
N ILE A 148 -36.90 13.92 -0.96
CA ILE A 148 -37.92 14.97 -0.92
C ILE A 148 -38.84 14.67 0.25
N SER A 149 -38.99 15.61 1.18
CA SER A 149 -39.93 15.47 2.29
C SER A 149 -40.82 16.70 2.44
N LEU A 150 -42.02 16.47 2.94
CA LEU A 150 -43.01 17.49 3.29
C LEU A 150 -43.31 17.36 4.77
N ALA A 151 -43.32 18.48 5.49
CA ALA A 151 -43.51 18.49 6.92
C ALA A 151 -44.35 19.68 7.39
N ASP A 152 -44.95 19.55 8.57
CA ASP A 152 -45.66 20.64 9.25
C ASP A 152 -44.68 21.71 9.79
N PRO A 153 -45.18 22.88 10.25
CA PRO A 153 -44.34 23.96 10.78
C PRO A 153 -43.51 23.53 12.00
N GLU A 154 -44.00 22.57 12.78
CA GLU A 154 -43.30 22.01 13.93
C GLU A 154 -42.30 20.90 13.55
N GLY A 155 -42.10 20.63 12.26
CA GLY A 155 -41.12 19.69 11.73
C GLY A 155 -41.53 18.21 11.74
N THR A 156 -42.81 17.89 11.93
CA THR A 156 -43.35 16.52 11.77
C THR A 156 -43.43 16.16 10.29
N ILE A 157 -42.89 15.01 9.91
CA ILE A 157 -42.85 14.56 8.52
C ILE A 157 -44.24 14.05 8.10
N ILE A 158 -44.85 14.70 7.12
CA ILE A 158 -46.15 14.33 6.53
C ILE A 158 -45.95 13.37 5.35
N TYR A 159 -44.91 13.62 4.56
CA TYR A 159 -44.53 12.79 3.41
C TYR A 159 -43.02 12.76 3.26
N VAL A 160 -42.49 11.64 2.77
CA VAL A 160 -41.11 11.50 2.35
C VAL A 160 -41.03 10.57 1.14
N SER A 161 -40.23 10.94 0.15
CA SER A 161 -40.04 10.15 -1.07
C SER A 161 -39.39 8.79 -0.79
N PRO A 162 -39.68 7.75 -1.58
CA PRO A 162 -39.07 6.42 -1.40
C PRO A 162 -37.54 6.40 -1.48
N SER A 163 -36.91 7.42 -2.07
CA SER A 163 -35.45 7.58 -2.10
C SER A 163 -34.82 7.62 -0.69
N VAL A 164 -35.59 7.93 0.36
CA VAL A 164 -35.12 7.89 1.75
C VAL A 164 -34.67 6.51 2.22
N GLU A 165 -35.25 5.44 1.69
CA GLU A 165 -34.87 4.07 2.05
C GLU A 165 -33.48 3.73 1.48
N LYS A 166 -33.18 4.21 0.27
CA LYS A 166 -31.85 4.08 -0.33
C LYS A 166 -30.82 5.00 0.33
N MET A 167 -31.22 6.23 0.71
CA MET A 167 -30.31 7.23 1.26
C MET A 167 -30.03 7.04 2.76
N LEU A 168 -31.06 6.81 3.58
CA LEU A 168 -30.95 6.76 5.04
C LEU A 168 -31.23 5.36 5.63
N GLY A 169 -31.68 4.40 4.82
CA GLY A 169 -31.99 3.03 5.26
C GLY A 169 -33.34 2.90 5.97
N TYR A 170 -34.09 3.98 6.18
CA TYR A 170 -35.42 3.93 6.79
C TYR A 170 -36.49 3.77 5.72
N PRO A 171 -37.41 2.79 5.84
CA PRO A 171 -38.58 2.76 4.99
C PRO A 171 -39.47 3.98 5.29
N ALA A 172 -40.04 4.59 4.25
CA ALA A 172 -40.75 5.88 4.36
C ALA A 172 -41.83 5.92 5.46
N HIS A 173 -42.53 4.81 5.69
CA HIS A 173 -43.59 4.70 6.70
C HIS A 173 -43.08 4.79 8.14
N GLU A 174 -41.80 4.51 8.42
CA GLU A 174 -41.21 4.67 9.77
C GLU A 174 -40.96 6.15 10.10
N MET A 175 -40.73 6.98 9.08
CA MET A 175 -40.41 8.40 9.25
C MET A 175 -41.66 9.29 9.25
N ILE A 176 -42.71 8.88 8.53
CA ILE A 176 -43.99 9.61 8.48
C ILE A 176 -44.60 9.66 9.90
N GLY A 177 -44.99 10.86 10.33
CA GLY A 177 -45.55 11.13 11.66
C GLY A 177 -44.51 11.36 12.77
N LYS A 178 -43.21 11.30 12.48
CA LYS A 178 -42.12 11.58 13.43
C LYS A 178 -41.56 12.99 13.26
N LYS A 179 -40.90 13.52 14.29
CA LYS A 179 -40.21 14.82 14.19
C LYS A 179 -38.91 14.64 13.42
N ARG A 180 -38.66 15.49 12.42
CA ARG A 180 -37.43 15.41 11.60
C ARG A 180 -36.15 15.46 12.45
N LEU A 181 -36.17 16.21 13.56
CA LEU A 181 -35.05 16.41 14.49
C LEU A 181 -34.53 15.08 15.09
N GLU A 182 -35.38 14.06 15.22
CA GLU A 182 -35.02 12.75 15.79
C GLU A 182 -33.97 11.99 14.96
N TYR A 183 -33.81 12.38 13.70
CA TYR A 183 -32.89 11.75 12.76
C TYR A 183 -31.58 12.52 12.60
N TYR A 184 -31.41 13.70 13.23
CA TYR A 184 -30.17 14.50 13.10
C TYR A 184 -29.20 14.22 14.26
N HIS A 185 -27.91 14.45 14.01
CA HIS A 185 -26.89 14.40 15.06
C HIS A 185 -27.20 15.42 16.18
N ASN A 186 -26.97 15.07 17.45
CA ASN A 186 -27.37 15.88 18.62
C ASN A 186 -26.94 17.36 18.54
N LYS A 187 -25.71 17.63 18.05
CA LYS A 187 -25.21 19.00 17.86
C LYS A 187 -25.99 19.78 16.79
N ASP A 188 -26.37 19.12 15.70
CA ASP A 188 -27.06 19.75 14.58
C ASP A 188 -28.56 19.90 14.91
N ALA A 189 -29.13 18.93 15.63
CA ALA A 189 -30.47 19.03 16.21
C ALA A 189 -30.60 20.20 17.21
N ALA A 190 -29.54 20.48 18.00
CA ALA A 190 -29.51 21.64 18.89
C ALA A 190 -29.52 22.97 18.11
N GLU A 191 -28.74 23.08 17.02
CA GLU A 191 -28.78 24.27 16.13
C GLU A 191 -30.17 24.44 15.50
N MET A 192 -30.82 23.35 15.11
CA MET A 192 -32.15 23.38 14.50
C MET A 192 -33.25 23.89 15.44
N MET A 193 -33.03 23.88 16.76
CA MET A 193 -33.97 24.43 17.74
C MET A 193 -33.87 25.96 17.86
N GLU A 194 -32.86 26.59 17.25
CA GLU A 194 -32.76 28.05 17.23
C GLU A 194 -33.81 28.68 16.29
N PRO A 195 -34.35 29.87 16.61
CA PRO A 195 -35.35 30.54 15.79
C PRO A 195 -34.86 30.76 14.35
N GLY A 196 -35.63 30.29 13.36
CA GLY A 196 -35.29 30.43 11.93
C GLY A 196 -34.26 29.43 11.39
N LYS A 197 -33.79 28.48 12.21
CA LYS A 197 -32.83 27.44 11.79
C LYS A 197 -33.49 26.10 11.46
N LEU A 198 -34.74 25.89 11.84
CA LEU A 198 -35.47 24.66 11.51
C LEU A 198 -35.72 24.52 9.99
N TYR A 199 -35.95 25.65 9.31
CA TYR A 199 -36.10 25.79 7.86
C TYR A 199 -35.89 27.27 7.45
N SER A 200 -35.45 27.53 6.21
CA SER A 200 -35.26 28.88 5.65
C SER A 200 -35.54 28.89 4.15
N ASP A 201 -36.24 29.92 3.65
CA ASP A 201 -36.47 30.11 2.20
C ASP A 201 -35.21 30.55 1.43
N LYS A 202 -34.12 30.91 2.14
CA LYS A 202 -32.90 31.47 1.53
C LYS A 202 -31.65 30.64 1.79
N ASP A 203 -31.61 29.94 2.91
CA ASP A 203 -30.42 29.26 3.37
C ASP A 203 -30.47 27.77 3.03
N VAL A 204 -29.34 27.27 2.55
CA VAL A 204 -29.09 25.84 2.39
C VAL A 204 -28.33 25.37 3.62
N PHE A 205 -28.80 24.31 4.26
CA PHE A 205 -28.21 23.80 5.49
C PHE A 205 -27.50 22.49 5.25
N THR A 206 -26.24 22.39 5.68
CA THR A 206 -25.48 21.14 5.68
C THR A 206 -25.45 20.57 7.09
N ARG A 207 -26.03 19.39 7.30
CA ARG A 207 -26.18 18.79 8.64
C ARG A 207 -26.02 17.28 8.59
N ARG A 208 -25.64 16.69 9.72
CA ARG A 208 -25.50 15.23 9.83
C ARG A 208 -26.83 14.60 10.17
N VAL A 209 -27.22 13.64 9.35
CA VAL A 209 -28.42 12.82 9.52
C VAL A 209 -27.97 11.39 9.78
N ARG A 210 -28.56 10.76 10.78
CA ARG A 210 -28.26 9.39 11.19
C ARG A 210 -28.90 8.41 10.22
N HIS A 211 -28.09 7.56 9.62
CA HIS A 211 -28.52 6.40 8.85
C HIS A 211 -28.99 5.27 9.79
N LYS A 212 -29.84 4.35 9.32
CA LYS A 212 -30.45 3.27 10.14
C LYS A 212 -29.42 2.30 10.74
N ASN A 213 -28.24 2.17 10.13
CA ASN A 213 -27.13 1.35 10.63
C ASN A 213 -26.36 2.00 11.81
N GLY A 214 -26.63 3.27 12.14
CA GLY A 214 -25.98 4.02 13.22
C GLY A 214 -24.96 5.06 12.77
N ASP A 215 -24.53 5.04 11.49
CA ASP A 215 -23.58 6.01 10.95
C ASP A 215 -24.25 7.37 10.63
N TYR A 216 -23.44 8.40 10.42
CA TYR A 216 -23.92 9.75 10.08
C TYR A 216 -23.54 10.12 8.64
N LEU A 217 -24.54 10.54 7.88
CA LEU A 217 -24.40 11.08 6.52
C LEU A 217 -24.50 12.59 6.55
N TRP A 218 -23.71 13.26 5.71
CA TRP A 218 -23.82 14.71 5.51
C TRP A 218 -24.89 15.01 4.49
N ILE A 219 -25.99 15.61 4.94
CA ILE A 219 -27.13 15.98 4.11
C ILE A 219 -27.16 17.49 3.92
N GLU A 220 -27.17 17.93 2.67
CA GLU A 220 -27.47 19.30 2.26
C GLU A 220 -28.97 19.44 2.03
N SER A 221 -29.64 20.30 2.80
CA SER A 221 -31.09 20.50 2.76
C SER A 221 -31.44 21.92 2.32
N SER A 222 -32.28 22.02 1.29
CA SER A 222 -32.94 23.26 0.87
C SER A 222 -34.43 23.19 1.21
N PHE A 223 -35.02 24.34 1.57
CA PHE A 223 -36.39 24.40 2.06
C PHE A 223 -37.22 25.38 1.22
N GLN A 224 -38.47 25.01 0.97
CA GLN A 224 -39.47 25.89 0.38
C GLN A 224 -40.69 25.92 1.30
N VAL A 225 -40.97 27.10 1.84
CA VAL A 225 -42.04 27.32 2.82
C VAL A 225 -43.35 27.66 2.11
N MET A 226 -44.37 26.84 2.30
CA MET A 226 -45.73 27.06 1.81
C MET A 226 -46.56 27.72 2.89
N ARG A 227 -47.30 28.77 2.52
CA ARG A 227 -48.08 29.60 3.42
C ARG A 227 -49.54 29.58 3.04
N ASP A 228 -50.40 29.65 4.05
CA ASP A 228 -51.84 29.77 3.86
C ASP A 228 -52.24 31.18 3.38
N ASP A 229 -53.54 31.37 3.09
CA ASP A 229 -54.12 32.65 2.68
C ASP A 229 -53.96 33.78 3.72
N ARG A 230 -53.55 33.46 4.96
CA ARG A 230 -53.30 34.40 6.06
C ARG A 230 -51.81 34.71 6.24
N GLY A 231 -50.93 34.07 5.46
CA GLY A 231 -49.48 34.25 5.48
C GLY A 231 -48.74 33.39 6.52
N GLU A 232 -49.46 32.52 7.24
CA GLU A 232 -48.89 31.59 8.21
C GLU A 232 -48.29 30.38 7.49
N VAL A 233 -47.24 29.79 8.06
CA VAL A 233 -46.60 28.60 7.47
C VAL A 233 -47.56 27.42 7.60
N GLU A 234 -47.94 26.81 6.48
CA GLU A 234 -48.81 25.64 6.45
C GLU A 234 -47.97 24.36 6.33
N GLN A 235 -46.97 24.37 5.44
CA GLN A 235 -46.13 23.21 5.16
C GLN A 235 -44.73 23.64 4.71
N VAL A 236 -43.76 22.76 4.90
CA VAL A 236 -42.37 22.98 4.48
C VAL A 236 -41.93 21.81 3.59
N LEU A 237 -41.67 22.10 2.32
CA LEU A 237 -41.03 21.17 1.40
C LEU A 237 -39.52 21.23 1.62
N THR A 238 -38.89 20.06 1.77
CA THR A 238 -37.44 19.94 1.94
C THR A 238 -36.88 19.04 0.84
N VAL A 239 -35.87 19.52 0.13
CA VAL A 239 -35.06 18.71 -0.79
C VAL A 239 -33.70 18.51 -0.15
N ALA A 240 -33.36 17.26 0.11
CA ALA A 240 -32.18 16.84 0.84
C ALA A 240 -31.29 15.97 -0.05
N ARG A 241 -30.02 16.35 -0.19
CA ARG A 241 -29.01 15.64 -0.98
C ARG A 241 -27.93 15.09 -0.09
N ASP A 242 -27.53 13.85 -0.33
CA ASP A 242 -26.33 13.29 0.30
C ASP A 242 -25.07 13.90 -0.33
N ILE A 243 -24.27 14.55 0.49
CA ILE A 243 -22.99 15.16 0.11
C ILE A 243 -21.83 14.54 0.88
N THR A 244 -22.00 13.35 1.46
CA THR A 244 -21.01 12.67 2.30
C THR A 244 -19.69 12.45 1.54
N GLU A 245 -19.73 11.94 0.31
CA GLU A 245 -18.53 11.77 -0.51
C GLU A 245 -17.88 13.10 -0.84
N ARG A 246 -18.68 14.11 -1.25
CA ARG A 246 -18.18 15.45 -1.52
C ARG A 246 -17.51 16.06 -0.30
N LYS A 247 -18.08 15.91 0.90
CA LYS A 247 -17.48 16.35 2.16
C LYS A 247 -16.18 15.61 2.47
N LYS A 248 -16.15 14.29 2.23
CA LYS A 248 -14.94 13.48 2.36
C LYS A 248 -13.83 13.95 1.42
N TYR A 249 -14.14 14.30 0.17
CA TYR A 249 -13.18 14.85 -0.78
C TYR A 249 -12.73 16.27 -0.43
N GLU A 250 -13.64 17.14 0.00
CA GLU A 250 -13.31 18.48 0.50
C GLU A 250 -12.36 18.41 1.71
N ASP A 251 -12.64 17.51 2.65
CA ASP A 251 -11.81 17.29 3.84
C ASP A 251 -10.47 16.61 3.50
N MET A 252 -10.46 15.66 2.55
CA MET A 252 -9.22 15.06 2.03
C MET A 252 -8.36 16.08 1.31
N LEU A 253 -8.95 16.95 0.48
CA LEU A 253 -8.22 18.01 -0.22
C LEU A 253 -7.68 19.04 0.77
N ALA A 254 -8.47 19.44 1.76
CA ALA A 254 -8.02 20.31 2.84
C ALA A 254 -6.90 19.66 3.67
N SER A 255 -6.99 18.36 3.94
CA SER A 255 -5.97 17.59 4.66
C SER A 255 -4.70 17.40 3.83
N ALA A 256 -4.82 17.18 2.53
CA ALA A 256 -3.69 17.08 1.61
C ALA A 256 -2.98 18.44 1.47
N GLN A 257 -3.73 19.54 1.39
CA GLN A 257 -3.18 20.90 1.40
C GLN A 257 -2.48 21.23 2.73
N PHE A 258 -3.06 20.80 3.86
CA PHE A 258 -2.46 20.92 5.19
C PHE A 258 -1.17 20.10 5.32
N LEU A 259 -1.19 18.81 4.93
CA LEU A 259 -0.03 17.92 4.96
C LEU A 259 1.10 18.42 4.05
N ALA A 260 0.76 19.02 2.90
CA ALA A 260 1.73 19.62 1.99
C ALA A 260 2.22 21.01 2.44
N LYS A 261 1.68 21.56 3.54
CA LYS A 261 1.93 22.93 4.04
C LYS A 261 1.72 23.99 2.95
N MET A 262 0.70 23.80 2.12
CA MET A 262 0.40 24.68 0.99
C MET A 262 -0.88 25.48 1.24
N GLY A 263 -0.75 26.80 1.31
CA GLY A 263 -1.88 27.73 1.36
C GLY A 263 -2.19 28.30 -0.02
N SER A 264 -3.44 28.17 -0.48
CA SER A 264 -3.92 28.87 -1.68
C SER A 264 -4.51 30.25 -1.37
N TRP A 265 -4.39 31.17 -2.32
CA TRP A 265 -5.06 32.47 -2.34
C TRP A 265 -5.53 32.83 -3.75
N GLU A 266 -6.54 33.68 -3.79
CA GLU A 266 -7.09 34.27 -5.00
C GLU A 266 -7.35 35.74 -4.76
N TRP A 267 -6.81 36.61 -5.59
CA TRP A 267 -6.99 38.05 -5.50
C TRP A 267 -7.73 38.57 -6.73
N ASN A 268 -8.94 39.07 -6.50
CA ASN A 268 -9.72 39.81 -7.49
C ASN A 268 -9.34 41.30 -7.42
N HIS A 269 -8.50 41.73 -8.36
CA HIS A 269 -7.99 43.10 -8.42
C HIS A 269 -9.12 44.13 -8.63
N ALA A 270 -10.13 43.79 -9.44
CA ALA A 270 -11.24 44.70 -9.76
C ALA A 270 -12.14 44.98 -8.55
N ARG A 271 -12.39 43.97 -7.71
CA ARG A 271 -13.23 44.10 -6.50
C ARG A 271 -12.44 44.45 -5.24
N LYS A 272 -11.10 44.47 -5.31
CA LYS A 272 -10.19 44.57 -4.16
C LYS A 272 -10.48 43.51 -3.09
N GLN A 273 -10.81 42.30 -3.53
CA GLN A 273 -11.20 41.19 -2.67
C GLN A 273 -10.17 40.08 -2.81
N MET A 274 -9.67 39.57 -1.68
CA MET A 274 -8.77 38.43 -1.66
C MET A 274 -9.43 37.29 -0.88
N THR A 275 -9.41 36.11 -1.45
CA THR A 275 -9.89 34.88 -0.84
C THR A 275 -8.67 34.06 -0.45
N VAL A 276 -8.63 33.57 0.78
CA VAL A 276 -7.50 32.78 1.28
C VAL A 276 -7.98 31.46 1.86
N SER A 277 -7.15 30.43 1.69
CA SER A 277 -7.33 29.13 2.33
C SER A 277 -7.06 29.20 3.84
N LYS A 278 -7.54 28.19 4.58
CA LYS A 278 -7.27 28.03 6.01
C LYS A 278 -5.77 27.86 6.27
N GLU A 279 -5.08 27.09 5.42
CA GLU A 279 -3.64 26.85 5.57
C GLU A 279 -2.80 28.09 5.33
N LEU A 280 -3.17 28.93 4.35
CA LEU A 280 -2.47 30.20 4.15
C LEU A 280 -2.56 31.11 5.39
N ARG A 281 -3.71 31.15 6.07
CA ARG A 281 -3.84 31.89 7.33
C ARG A 281 -2.96 31.31 8.43
N HIS A 282 -2.81 29.98 8.47
CA HIS A 282 -1.93 29.31 9.42
C HIS A 282 -0.45 29.63 9.16
N ILE A 283 -0.01 29.60 7.89
CA ILE A 283 1.35 30.00 7.49
C ILE A 283 1.66 31.42 7.99
N PHE A 284 0.72 32.35 7.82
CA PHE A 284 0.84 33.75 8.26
C PHE A 284 0.48 33.99 9.75
N GLY A 285 0.13 32.95 10.53
CA GLY A 285 -0.05 33.04 11.99
C GLY A 285 -1.41 33.57 12.48
N HIS A 286 -2.44 33.64 11.63
CA HIS A 286 -3.76 34.18 12.00
C HIS A 286 -4.73 33.10 12.52
N LYS A 287 -5.35 33.31 13.70
CA LYS A 287 -6.19 32.33 14.42
C LYS A 287 -7.71 32.65 14.40
N GLY A 288 -8.25 33.17 13.31
CA GLY A 288 -9.69 33.49 13.18
C GLY A 288 -10.54 32.32 12.67
N ASP A 289 -11.71 32.11 13.28
CA ASP A 289 -12.65 31.02 12.95
C ASP A 289 -13.75 31.52 12.01
N CYS A 290 -13.55 31.33 10.70
CA CYS A 290 -14.58 31.54 9.69
C CYS A 290 -14.41 30.51 8.56
N SER A 291 -15.53 30.12 7.94
CA SER A 291 -15.67 29.18 6.81
C SER A 291 -14.51 29.20 5.79
N ASN A 292 -14.29 28.06 5.12
CA ASN A 292 -13.42 27.98 3.94
C ASN A 292 -13.77 29.14 2.99
N HIS A 293 -12.82 30.04 2.76
CA HIS A 293 -12.92 31.22 1.87
C HIS A 293 -13.55 32.47 2.49
N SER A 294 -12.85 33.07 3.46
CA SER A 294 -13.19 34.42 3.94
C SER A 294 -12.50 35.49 3.09
N LEU A 295 -13.21 36.60 2.83
CA LEU A 295 -12.63 37.83 2.31
C LEU A 295 -11.56 38.35 3.27
N TYR A 296 -10.31 38.36 2.80
CA TYR A 296 -9.13 38.78 3.54
C TYR A 296 -8.65 40.14 3.02
N ASP A 297 -8.20 41.02 3.91
CA ASP A 297 -7.65 42.32 3.50
C ASP A 297 -6.27 42.12 2.84
N PRO A 298 -6.09 42.46 1.55
CA PRO A 298 -4.80 42.34 0.86
C PRO A 298 -3.66 43.10 1.55
N LYS A 299 -3.99 44.15 2.31
CA LYS A 299 -3.00 45.00 2.98
C LYS A 299 -2.27 44.27 4.11
N LEU A 300 -2.97 43.39 4.84
CA LEU A 300 -2.39 42.62 5.94
C LEU A 300 -1.30 41.65 5.46
N MET A 301 -1.50 41.01 4.30
CA MET A 301 -0.48 40.12 3.73
C MET A 301 0.71 40.90 3.21
N GLN A 302 0.49 42.08 2.61
CA GLN A 302 1.57 42.96 2.16
C GLN A 302 2.44 43.43 3.34
N ASP A 303 1.82 43.79 4.47
CA ASP A 303 2.52 44.25 5.68
C ASP A 303 3.30 43.13 6.38
N SER A 304 2.99 41.86 6.09
CA SER A 304 3.68 40.69 6.63
C SER A 304 4.96 40.35 5.85
N ILE A 305 5.19 40.92 4.67
CA ILE A 305 6.39 40.67 3.86
C ILE A 305 7.57 41.41 4.46
N HIS A 306 8.72 40.74 4.57
CA HIS A 306 9.93 41.35 5.09
C HIS A 306 10.33 42.61 4.28
N PRO A 307 10.72 43.73 4.93
CA PRO A 307 10.96 45.01 4.25
C PRO A 307 11.98 44.97 3.10
N GLU A 308 12.98 44.09 3.20
CA GLU A 308 14.00 43.91 2.17
C GLU A 308 13.47 43.22 0.90
N ASP A 309 12.48 42.32 1.05
CA ASP A 309 11.98 41.49 -0.05
C ASP A 309 10.74 42.14 -0.72
N LEU A 310 10.03 43.01 0.01
CA LEU A 310 8.81 43.70 -0.45
C LEU A 310 8.95 44.41 -1.82
N PRO A 311 10.03 45.18 -2.12
CA PRO A 311 10.15 45.87 -3.41
C PRO A 311 10.21 44.92 -4.61
N GLU A 312 10.80 43.75 -4.42
CA GLU A 312 10.95 42.74 -5.46
C GLU A 312 9.65 41.95 -5.68
N VAL A 313 9.00 41.54 -4.59
CA VAL A 313 7.67 40.88 -4.64
C VAL A 313 6.66 41.75 -5.38
N MET A 314 6.59 43.04 -5.02
CA MET A 314 5.64 43.96 -5.65
C MET A 314 5.93 44.15 -7.14
N ARG A 315 7.20 44.13 -7.56
CA ARG A 315 7.57 44.26 -8.97
C ARG A 315 7.09 43.04 -9.78
N ALA A 316 7.24 41.84 -9.22
CA ALA A 316 6.84 40.58 -9.86
C ALA A 316 5.30 40.49 -9.99
N ILE A 317 4.54 40.86 -8.95
CA ILE A 317 3.06 40.91 -9.00
C ILE A 317 2.57 41.93 -10.05
N HIS A 318 3.17 43.13 -10.11
CA HIS A 318 2.80 44.15 -11.11
C HIS A 318 3.11 43.72 -12.55
N LYS A 319 4.18 42.96 -12.76
CA LYS A 319 4.54 42.39 -14.07
C LYS A 319 3.48 41.37 -14.51
N CYS A 320 3.10 40.46 -13.62
CA CYS A 320 2.06 39.45 -13.85
C CYS A 320 0.70 40.11 -14.20
N LEU A 321 0.28 41.15 -13.47
CA LEU A 321 -0.94 41.91 -13.78
C LEU A 321 -0.95 42.58 -15.16
N LYS A 322 0.21 43.03 -15.66
CA LYS A 322 0.31 43.75 -16.94
C LYS A 322 0.46 42.84 -18.15
N SER A 323 1.18 41.74 -18.00
CA SER A 323 1.60 40.87 -19.12
C SER A 323 0.88 39.52 -19.16
N GLY A 324 0.16 39.14 -18.11
CA GLY A 324 -0.39 37.79 -17.96
C GLY A 324 0.70 36.76 -17.62
N GLY A 325 0.29 35.50 -17.42
CA GLY A 325 1.19 34.37 -17.15
C GLY A 325 1.41 34.05 -15.67
N SER A 326 2.22 33.02 -15.43
CA SER A 326 2.60 32.52 -14.10
C SER A 326 4.01 32.94 -13.70
N ASP A 327 4.23 33.22 -12.43
CA ASP A 327 5.56 33.49 -11.85
C ASP A 327 5.69 32.80 -10.48
N SER A 328 6.91 32.67 -9.99
CA SER A 328 7.21 32.03 -8.71
C SER A 328 8.39 32.68 -8.02
N MET A 329 8.29 32.89 -6.72
CA MET A 329 9.37 33.51 -5.94
C MET A 329 9.38 33.03 -4.50
N THR A 330 10.58 32.94 -3.92
CA THR A 330 10.77 32.65 -2.49
C THR A 330 11.20 33.92 -1.76
N PHE A 331 10.51 34.26 -0.66
CA PHE A 331 10.78 35.46 0.12
C PHE A 331 10.39 35.29 1.59
N ARG A 332 10.84 36.22 2.44
CA ARG A 332 10.58 36.19 3.88
C ARG A 332 9.27 36.88 4.23
N ILE A 333 8.56 36.29 5.19
CA ILE A 333 7.44 36.91 5.88
C ILE A 333 7.67 36.88 7.38
N THR A 334 7.13 37.86 8.09
CA THR A 334 6.99 37.84 9.54
C THR A 334 5.55 37.48 9.85
N ALA A 335 5.33 36.28 10.38
CA ALA A 335 4.01 35.81 10.75
C ALA A 335 3.44 36.61 11.94
N ALA A 336 2.11 36.59 12.11
CA ALA A 336 1.43 37.35 13.15
C ALA A 336 1.81 36.95 14.59
N ASP A 337 2.43 35.78 14.78
CA ASP A 337 3.02 35.32 16.05
C ASP A 337 4.45 35.84 16.29
N GLY A 338 5.00 36.64 15.37
CA GLY A 338 6.34 37.23 15.43
C GLY A 338 7.45 36.33 14.89
N THR A 339 7.12 35.17 14.31
CA THR A 339 8.13 34.28 13.72
C THR A 339 8.46 34.67 12.28
N ASP A 340 9.76 34.72 11.96
CA ASP A 340 10.21 34.89 10.58
C ASP A 340 10.18 33.54 9.86
N LYS A 341 9.55 33.52 8.68
CA LYS A 341 9.39 32.33 7.84
C LYS A 341 9.84 32.60 6.41
N TYR A 342 10.41 31.59 5.78
CA TYR A 342 10.65 31.59 4.33
C TYR A 342 9.48 30.92 3.63
N ILE A 343 8.85 31.66 2.72
CA ILE A 343 7.75 31.13 1.92
C ILE A 343 8.10 31.11 0.44
N SER A 344 7.72 30.03 -0.24
CA SER A 344 7.76 29.90 -1.69
C SER A 344 6.37 30.12 -2.25
N ALA A 345 6.18 31.21 -2.98
CA ALA A 345 4.90 31.60 -3.54
C ALA A 345 4.91 31.46 -5.06
N HIS A 346 3.89 30.80 -5.61
CA HIS A 346 3.64 30.62 -7.04
C HIS A 346 2.29 31.24 -7.36
N TRP A 347 2.18 32.02 -8.42
CA TRP A 347 0.93 32.66 -8.80
C TRP A 347 0.77 32.78 -10.31
N GLU A 348 -0.48 32.81 -10.76
CA GLU A 348 -0.87 32.92 -12.15
C GLU A 348 -2.00 33.94 -12.34
N ALA A 349 -1.91 34.70 -13.43
CA ALA A 349 -2.93 35.64 -13.87
C ALA A 349 -4.04 34.94 -14.64
N VAL A 350 -5.29 35.07 -14.17
CA VAL A 350 -6.48 34.56 -14.86
C VAL A 350 -7.12 35.69 -15.69
N PRO A 351 -7.19 35.54 -17.03
CA PRO A 351 -7.83 36.52 -17.92
C PRO A 351 -9.36 36.44 -17.87
N ASP A 352 -10.04 37.59 -18.00
CA ASP A 352 -11.49 37.72 -18.20
C ASP A 352 -11.88 37.40 -19.67
N ASP A 353 -13.18 37.26 -19.97
CA ASP A 353 -13.78 36.99 -21.29
C ASP A 353 -13.35 37.98 -22.40
N ASN A 354 -12.82 39.15 -22.01
CA ASN A 354 -12.28 40.18 -22.89
C ASN A 354 -10.73 40.18 -22.99
N GLY A 355 -10.05 39.12 -22.52
CA GLY A 355 -8.60 38.98 -22.56
C GLY A 355 -7.81 39.90 -21.61
N LYS A 356 -8.48 40.50 -20.62
CA LYS A 356 -7.87 41.43 -19.66
C LYS A 356 -7.76 40.77 -18.29
N THR A 357 -6.55 40.70 -17.73
CA THR A 357 -6.29 40.09 -16.41
C THR A 357 -7.04 40.82 -15.30
N ARG A 358 -7.99 40.15 -14.64
CA ARG A 358 -8.75 40.71 -13.51
C ARG A 358 -8.49 39.98 -12.19
N GLN A 359 -7.89 38.80 -12.25
CA GLN A 359 -7.72 37.90 -11.11
C GLN A 359 -6.32 37.30 -11.11
N ILE A 360 -5.73 37.14 -9.92
CA ILE A 360 -4.49 36.40 -9.71
C ILE A 360 -4.81 35.27 -8.72
N SER A 361 -4.45 34.05 -9.04
CA SER A 361 -4.54 32.91 -8.11
C SER A 361 -3.17 32.33 -7.88
N GLY A 362 -2.89 31.91 -6.64
CA GLY A 362 -1.58 31.37 -6.31
C GLY A 362 -1.60 30.43 -5.10
N VAL A 363 -0.48 29.72 -4.94
CA VAL A 363 -0.18 28.85 -3.80
C VAL A 363 1.08 29.34 -3.11
N VAL A 364 1.15 29.15 -1.81
CA VAL A 364 2.28 29.51 -0.96
C VAL A 364 2.64 28.31 -0.11
N GLN A 365 3.91 27.95 -0.07
CA GLN A 365 4.44 26.87 0.74
C GLN A 365 5.47 27.40 1.75
N ASP A 366 5.41 26.95 3.00
CA ASP A 366 6.45 27.22 3.99
C ASP A 366 7.67 26.32 3.73
N VAL A 367 8.80 26.93 3.35
CA VAL A 367 10.06 26.26 3.01
C VAL A 367 11.16 26.49 4.06
N THR A 368 10.80 27.01 5.24
CA THR A 368 11.73 27.39 6.30
C THR A 368 12.63 26.22 6.73
N ALA A 369 12.05 25.03 6.96
CA ALA A 369 12.81 23.85 7.39
C ALA A 369 13.81 23.35 6.33
N HIS A 370 13.44 23.43 5.05
CA HIS A 370 14.31 23.00 3.95
C HIS A 370 15.56 23.87 3.83
N ARG A 371 15.40 25.19 3.95
CA ARG A 371 16.51 26.16 3.94
C ARG A 371 17.43 26.01 5.15
N ILE A 372 16.88 25.77 6.35
CA ILE A 372 17.70 25.57 7.57
C ILE A 372 18.55 24.30 7.44
N MET A 373 18.04 23.22 6.87
CA MET A 373 18.81 21.99 6.66
C MET A 373 19.96 22.17 5.65
N GLU A 374 19.73 22.92 4.57
CA GLU A 374 20.76 23.22 3.57
C GLU A 374 21.90 24.08 4.17
N GLU A 375 21.56 25.05 5.02
CA GLU A 375 22.53 25.88 5.75
C GLU A 375 23.34 25.04 6.76
N GLN A 376 22.68 24.16 7.51
CA GLN A 376 23.32 23.24 8.46
C GLN A 376 24.28 22.26 7.78
N LEU A 377 23.92 21.75 6.60
CA LEU A 377 24.79 20.87 5.81
C LEU A 377 26.06 21.61 5.40
N ARG A 378 25.93 22.86 4.93
CA ARG A 378 27.06 23.71 4.56
C ARG A 378 27.98 24.02 5.76
N GLU A 379 27.41 24.29 6.93
CA GLU A 379 28.16 24.54 8.16
C GLU A 379 28.90 23.27 8.64
N SER A 380 28.26 22.10 8.53
CA SER A 380 28.89 20.81 8.83
C SER A 380 30.07 20.50 7.91
N GLU A 381 29.96 20.78 6.59
CA GLU A 381 31.07 20.61 5.65
C GLU A 381 32.27 21.52 5.97
N GLN A 382 32.01 22.77 6.36
CA GLN A 382 33.06 23.71 6.77
C GLN A 382 33.73 23.27 8.08
N ASN A 383 32.96 22.82 9.07
CA ASN A 383 33.50 22.31 10.33
C ASN A 383 34.37 21.06 10.14
N TYR A 384 33.96 20.13 9.26
CA TYR A 384 34.78 18.96 8.92
C TYR A 384 36.14 19.35 8.33
N ARG A 385 36.16 20.33 7.42
CA ARG A 385 37.40 20.84 6.81
C ARG A 385 38.33 21.48 7.85
N LEU A 386 37.78 22.30 8.75
CA LEU A 386 38.55 22.96 9.82
C LEU A 386 39.19 21.97 10.81
N ILE A 387 38.47 20.91 11.21
CA ILE A 387 38.99 19.90 12.14
C ILE A 387 40.13 19.10 11.48
N SER A 388 39.96 18.71 10.22
CA SER A 388 40.98 17.93 9.50
C SER A 388 42.26 18.74 9.22
N GLU A 389 42.13 20.02 8.90
CA GLU A 389 43.27 20.89 8.58
C GLU A 389 44.09 21.34 9.81
N ASN A 390 43.50 21.32 11.02
CA ASN A 390 44.17 21.75 12.26
C ASN A 390 44.63 20.59 13.17
N SER A 391 44.48 19.32 12.76
CA SER A 391 45.01 18.17 13.49
C SER A 391 46.54 18.19 13.56
N GLN A 392 47.14 17.70 14.65
CA GLN A 392 48.60 17.42 14.72
C GLN A 392 48.96 16.02 14.22
N ASP A 393 47.99 15.11 14.19
CA ASP A 393 48.16 13.78 13.61
C ASP A 393 47.95 13.84 12.09
N PHE A 394 48.72 13.03 11.37
CA PHE A 394 48.57 12.89 9.93
C PHE A 394 47.36 12.01 9.61
N ILE A 395 46.33 12.61 9.00
CA ILE A 395 45.05 11.96 8.68
C ILE A 395 45.01 11.66 7.19
N THR A 396 44.68 10.42 6.85
CA THR A 396 44.62 9.96 5.46
C THR A 396 43.32 9.21 5.21
N ARG A 397 42.81 9.32 3.98
CA ARG A 397 41.84 8.37 3.43
C ARG A 397 42.55 7.62 2.32
N ASN A 398 42.48 6.30 2.36
CA ASN A 398 43.14 5.44 1.39
C ASN A 398 42.11 4.53 0.73
N ALA A 399 42.37 4.19 -0.52
CA ALA A 399 41.65 3.13 -1.21
C ALA A 399 41.91 1.78 -0.51
N THR A 400 40.98 0.84 -0.68
CA THR A 400 41.12 -0.55 -0.23
C THR A 400 41.81 -1.44 -1.26
N ASP A 401 42.63 -0.84 -2.14
CA ASP A 401 43.48 -1.57 -3.06
C ASP A 401 44.69 -2.19 -2.34
N GLU A 402 45.41 -3.11 -3.01
CA GLU A 402 46.54 -3.82 -2.40
C GLU A 402 47.67 -2.89 -1.93
N ASP A 403 47.75 -1.69 -2.48
CA ASP A 403 48.82 -0.72 -2.21
C ASP A 403 48.39 0.45 -1.30
N ALA A 404 47.14 0.45 -0.83
CA ALA A 404 46.54 1.50 -0.01
C ALA A 404 46.79 2.90 -0.58
N THR A 405 46.33 3.15 -1.81
CA THR A 405 46.54 4.42 -2.52
C THR A 405 45.89 5.58 -1.76
N TYR A 406 46.64 6.67 -1.54
CA TYR A 406 46.14 7.86 -0.84
C TYR A 406 45.05 8.58 -1.67
N LEU A 407 43.83 8.64 -1.15
CA LEU A 407 42.70 9.43 -1.71
C LEU A 407 42.66 10.84 -1.10
N TYR A 408 43.12 10.97 0.14
CA TYR A 408 43.23 12.22 0.87
C TYR A 408 44.42 12.15 1.83
N ALA A 409 45.14 13.27 1.97
CA ALA A 409 46.21 13.46 2.93
C ALA A 409 46.04 14.85 3.58
N SER A 410 46.05 14.91 4.92
CA SER A 410 45.97 16.20 5.63
C SER A 410 47.25 17.02 5.44
N ALA A 411 47.13 18.36 5.50
CA ALA A 411 48.24 19.31 5.27
C ALA A 411 49.46 19.11 6.19
N VAL A 412 49.28 18.38 7.30
CA VAL A 412 50.31 18.01 8.26
C VAL A 412 51.45 17.21 7.62
N CYS A 413 51.21 16.48 6.52
CA CYS A 413 52.27 15.72 5.83
C CYS A 413 53.47 16.59 5.42
N GLN A 414 53.24 17.87 5.13
CA GLN A 414 54.30 18.79 4.74
C GLN A 414 55.22 19.11 5.92
N GLN A 415 54.65 19.25 7.12
CA GLN A 415 55.43 19.51 8.33
C GLN A 415 56.08 18.23 8.87
N MET A 416 55.38 17.09 8.80
CA MET A 416 55.83 15.82 9.39
C MET A 416 56.82 15.05 8.49
N PHE A 417 56.58 14.99 7.18
CA PHE A 417 57.37 14.16 6.24
C PHE A 417 58.02 14.94 5.11
N GLY A 418 57.64 16.21 4.91
CA GLY A 418 58.15 17.09 3.85
C GLY A 418 57.42 17.01 2.51
N TYR A 419 56.39 16.18 2.37
CA TYR A 419 55.57 16.07 1.15
C TYR A 419 54.36 17.01 1.20
N THR A 420 53.95 17.59 0.07
CA THR A 420 52.65 18.29 0.03
C THR A 420 51.50 17.31 -0.18
N PRO A 421 50.25 17.63 0.21
CA PRO A 421 49.09 16.75 -0.01
C PRO A 421 48.94 16.34 -1.48
N GLU A 422 49.20 17.25 -2.41
CA GLU A 422 49.10 17.02 -3.85
C GLU A 422 50.16 16.04 -4.37
N GLU A 423 51.33 15.96 -3.71
CA GLU A 423 52.38 14.99 -4.04
C GLU A 423 52.05 13.58 -3.52
N MET A 424 51.21 13.46 -2.49
CA MET A 424 50.83 12.19 -1.87
C MET A 424 49.53 11.61 -2.43
N VAL A 425 48.53 12.45 -2.74
CA VAL A 425 47.25 11.96 -3.26
C VAL A 425 47.45 11.30 -4.62
N GLY A 426 46.98 10.05 -4.76
CA GLY A 426 47.14 9.21 -5.94
C GLY A 426 48.41 8.35 -5.96
N THR A 427 49.29 8.45 -4.96
CA THR A 427 50.47 7.58 -4.84
C THR A 427 50.21 6.37 -3.94
N LYS A 428 51.04 5.33 -4.11
CA LYS A 428 50.94 4.07 -3.38
C LYS A 428 51.43 4.23 -1.94
N GLY A 429 50.55 4.02 -0.96
CA GLY A 429 50.89 4.11 0.46
C GLY A 429 52.04 3.19 0.88
N MET A 430 52.08 1.97 0.34
CA MET A 430 53.16 1.00 0.61
C MET A 430 54.55 1.50 0.18
N GLY A 431 54.64 2.41 -0.80
CA GLY A 431 55.91 2.94 -1.29
C GLY A 431 56.66 3.84 -0.31
N TYR A 432 56.01 4.28 0.77
CA TYR A 432 56.62 5.13 1.81
C TYR A 432 57.08 4.34 3.03
N ILE A 433 56.91 3.01 3.05
CA ILE A 433 57.25 2.16 4.19
C ILE A 433 58.67 1.61 4.01
N HIS A 434 59.44 1.51 5.09
CA HIS A 434 60.76 0.87 5.04
C HIS A 434 60.65 -0.60 4.60
N PRO A 435 61.54 -1.12 3.72
CA PRO A 435 61.42 -2.48 3.16
C PRO A 435 61.31 -3.61 4.19
N GLU A 436 62.00 -3.50 5.33
CA GLU A 436 61.91 -4.48 6.43
C GLU A 436 60.56 -4.48 7.16
N ASP A 437 59.79 -3.39 7.07
CA ASP A 437 58.50 -3.24 7.75
C ASP A 437 57.30 -3.52 6.83
N GLU A 438 57.48 -3.50 5.51
CA GLU A 438 56.40 -3.59 4.52
C GLU A 438 55.51 -4.83 4.70
N ALA A 439 56.10 -6.02 4.86
CA ALA A 439 55.34 -7.26 5.02
C ALA A 439 54.41 -7.23 6.25
N ARG A 440 54.89 -6.62 7.34
CA ARG A 440 54.15 -6.49 8.60
C ARG A 440 53.00 -5.50 8.49
N VAL A 441 53.22 -4.37 7.80
CA VAL A 441 52.16 -3.37 7.59
C VAL A 441 51.09 -3.88 6.62
N ARG A 442 51.48 -4.61 5.57
CA ARG A 442 50.54 -5.24 4.62
C ARG A 442 49.63 -6.26 5.31
N GLN A 443 50.19 -7.07 6.21
CA GLN A 443 49.40 -8.00 7.02
C GLN A 443 48.43 -7.25 7.95
N TYR A 444 48.90 -6.18 8.59
CA TYR A 444 48.08 -5.36 9.49
C TYR A 444 46.84 -4.76 8.79
N ILE A 445 47.00 -4.20 7.59
CA ILE A 445 45.87 -3.67 6.81
C ILE A 445 44.87 -4.77 6.42
N ASN A 446 45.36 -5.95 6.02
CA ASN A 446 44.52 -7.09 5.66
C ASN A 446 43.70 -7.62 6.85
N ASP A 447 44.28 -7.66 8.05
CA ASP A 447 43.58 -8.10 9.25
C ASP A 447 42.49 -7.09 9.65
N GLY A 448 42.69 -5.80 9.39
CA GLY A 448 41.69 -4.75 9.60
C GLY A 448 40.49 -4.89 8.67
N MET A 449 40.71 -5.26 7.39
CA MET A 449 39.63 -5.53 6.44
C MET A 449 38.73 -6.70 6.86
N LYS A 450 39.29 -7.68 7.58
CA LYS A 450 38.56 -8.83 8.13
C LYS A 450 37.75 -8.48 9.40
N GLY A 451 37.80 -7.23 9.86
CA GLY A 451 37.08 -6.77 11.05
C GLY A 451 37.75 -7.18 12.37
N LEU A 452 39.02 -7.59 12.34
CA LEU A 452 39.77 -7.86 13.56
C LEU A 452 40.07 -6.54 14.29
N LYS A 453 39.99 -6.57 15.62
CA LYS A 453 40.41 -5.43 16.44
C LYS A 453 41.94 -5.35 16.40
N LEU A 454 42.47 -4.25 15.89
CA LEU A 454 43.89 -4.04 15.69
C LEU A 454 44.48 -3.06 16.72
N GLU A 455 45.65 -3.38 17.25
CA GLU A 455 46.46 -2.44 18.05
C GLU A 455 47.32 -1.55 17.14
N PRO A 456 47.60 -0.28 17.50
CA PRO A 456 48.40 0.61 16.65
C PRO A 456 49.73 0.00 16.21
N ILE A 457 50.04 0.08 14.91
CA ILE A 457 51.27 -0.48 14.35
C ILE A 457 52.37 0.58 14.31
N VAL A 458 53.58 0.21 14.73
CA VAL A 458 54.77 1.08 14.69
C VAL A 458 55.72 0.63 13.59
N PHE A 459 56.04 1.52 12.65
CA PHE A 459 56.93 1.26 11.52
C PHE A 459 57.70 2.51 11.09
N ARG A 460 58.66 2.33 10.19
CA ARG A 460 59.46 3.43 9.63
C ARG A 460 58.81 3.98 8.35
N PHE A 461 58.55 5.28 8.35
CA PHE A 461 58.01 6.04 7.22
C PHE A 461 59.11 6.86 6.55
N LEU A 462 59.15 6.86 5.22
CA LEU A 462 60.15 7.54 4.40
C LEU A 462 59.82 9.03 4.28
N CYS A 463 60.71 9.89 4.78
CA CYS A 463 60.65 11.33 4.59
C CYS A 463 61.18 11.74 3.20
N LYS A 464 60.79 12.94 2.74
CA LYS A 464 61.21 13.46 1.41
C LYS A 464 62.72 13.65 1.28
N ASP A 465 63.43 13.83 2.39
CA ASP A 465 64.90 13.98 2.43
C ASP A 465 65.65 12.63 2.39
N GLY A 466 64.92 11.50 2.33
CA GLY A 466 65.47 10.15 2.30
C GLY A 466 65.74 9.54 3.68
N SER A 467 65.43 10.25 4.77
CA SER A 467 65.49 9.72 6.13
C SER A 467 64.23 8.90 6.47
N TYR A 468 64.30 8.13 7.55
CA TYR A 468 63.15 7.36 8.06
C TYR A 468 62.73 7.88 9.43
N LEU A 469 61.43 8.17 9.57
CA LEU A 469 60.79 8.57 10.82
C LEU A 469 60.03 7.38 11.42
N TRP A 470 60.09 7.20 12.74
CA TRP A 470 59.26 6.18 13.40
C TRP A 470 57.85 6.72 13.59
N VAL A 471 56.87 6.03 13.02
CA VAL A 471 55.47 6.41 13.11
C VAL A 471 54.62 5.31 13.71
N GLU A 472 53.59 5.70 14.44
CA GLU A 472 52.53 4.85 14.95
C GLU A 472 51.25 5.15 14.16
N THR A 473 50.64 4.14 13.51
CA THR A 473 49.46 4.32 12.68
C THR A 473 48.30 3.43 13.15
N THR A 474 47.11 4.03 13.23
CA THR A 474 45.84 3.32 13.43
C THR A 474 45.01 3.43 12.17
N VAL A 475 44.41 2.32 11.72
CA VAL A 475 43.54 2.28 10.55
C VAL A 475 42.13 1.86 10.93
N ARG A 476 41.12 2.53 10.36
CA ARG A 476 39.71 2.11 10.41
C ARG A 476 39.16 1.93 9.02
N HIS A 477 38.43 0.85 8.82
CA HIS A 477 37.74 0.58 7.57
C HIS A 477 36.30 1.09 7.68
N ILE A 478 35.94 2.04 6.84
CA ILE A 478 34.56 2.53 6.72
C ILE A 478 33.93 1.88 5.50
N ARG A 479 32.78 1.24 5.72
CA ARG A 479 31.89 0.75 4.67
C ARG A 479 30.67 1.65 4.64
N TYR A 480 30.50 2.39 3.56
CA TYR A 480 29.25 3.08 3.31
C TYR A 480 28.31 2.05 2.64
N GLY A 481 27.32 1.55 3.39
CA GLY A 481 26.35 0.56 2.90
C GLY A 481 26.90 -0.71 2.23
N PRO A 482 26.03 -1.55 1.64
CA PRO A 482 26.43 -2.69 0.84
C PRO A 482 26.75 -2.21 -0.59
N GLY A 483 28.03 -1.93 -0.88
CA GLY A 483 28.52 -1.70 -2.24
C GLY A 483 29.19 -0.35 -2.51
N GLU A 484 29.28 0.56 -1.54
CA GLU A 484 30.17 1.72 -1.71
C GLU A 484 31.62 1.33 -1.40
N THR A 485 32.56 2.07 -1.97
CA THR A 485 33.99 1.92 -1.73
C THR A 485 34.28 1.84 -0.25
N ALA A 486 34.79 0.69 0.20
CA ALA A 486 35.38 0.60 1.52
C ALA A 486 36.62 1.50 1.51
N GLU A 487 36.69 2.44 2.44
CA GLU A 487 37.83 3.33 2.58
C GLU A 487 38.58 3.04 3.87
N ILE A 488 39.89 3.24 3.83
CA ILE A 488 40.76 3.11 5.00
C ILE A 488 41.08 4.50 5.51
N ILE A 489 40.56 4.85 6.68
CA ILE A 489 40.98 6.05 7.39
C ILE A 489 42.21 5.71 8.23
N GLY A 490 43.35 6.30 7.91
CA GLY A 490 44.59 6.15 8.66
C GLY A 490 44.89 7.40 9.48
N VAL A 491 45.16 7.24 10.78
CA VAL A 491 45.67 8.29 11.67
C VAL A 491 47.09 7.91 12.08
N THR A 492 48.06 8.77 11.76
CA THR A 492 49.50 8.49 11.95
C THR A 492 50.14 9.57 12.82
N ARG A 493 50.99 9.13 13.77
CA ARG A 493 51.70 9.99 14.72
C ARG A 493 53.19 9.67 14.74
N ASP A 494 54.05 10.68 14.90
CA ASP A 494 55.49 10.50 15.11
C ASP A 494 55.78 9.99 16.54
N VAL A 495 56.59 8.94 16.66
CA VAL A 495 57.00 8.31 17.92
C VAL A 495 58.52 8.16 18.06
N SER A 496 59.30 8.91 17.28
CA SER A 496 60.77 8.81 17.21
C SER A 496 61.48 9.02 18.56
N GLU A 497 61.01 9.98 19.37
CA GLU A 497 61.57 10.29 20.69
C GLU A 497 61.36 9.14 21.69
N ARG A 498 60.20 8.47 21.63
CA ARG A 498 59.87 7.31 22.49
C ARG A 498 60.82 6.14 22.24
N LYS A 499 61.21 5.88 20.98
CA LYS A 499 62.11 4.76 20.62
C LYS A 499 63.55 4.92 21.10
N GLN A 500 64.05 6.15 21.19
CA GLN A 500 65.42 6.40 21.69
C GLN A 500 65.56 6.12 23.20
N TYR A 501 64.49 6.26 23.97
CA TYR A 501 64.50 5.96 25.42
C TYR A 501 64.54 4.45 25.72
N GLU A 502 63.92 3.61 24.89
CA GLU A 502 63.92 2.15 25.09
C GLU A 502 65.34 1.56 25.03
N LEU A 503 66.19 2.05 24.12
CA LEU A 503 67.55 1.51 23.92
C LEU A 503 68.50 1.77 25.10
N LYS A 504 68.35 2.88 25.83
CA LYS A 504 69.17 3.20 27.02
C LYS A 504 68.77 2.40 28.27
N MET A 505 67.53 1.92 28.34
CA MET A 505 67.03 1.09 29.46
C MET A 505 67.77 -0.26 29.55
N MET A 506 68.20 -0.80 28.40
CA MET A 506 68.72 -2.16 28.25
C MET A 506 70.12 -2.39 28.85
N GLU A 507 70.97 -1.36 28.95
CA GLU A 507 72.35 -1.46 29.51
C GLU A 507 72.35 -1.56 31.05
N SER A 508 71.34 -0.96 31.71
CA SER A 508 71.18 -0.96 33.17
C SER A 508 70.75 -2.32 33.74
N GLU A 509 69.95 -3.10 32.99
CA GLU A 509 69.42 -4.41 33.43
C GLU A 509 70.50 -5.46 33.75
N ASN A 510 71.66 -5.44 33.08
CA ASN A 510 72.66 -6.52 33.20
C ASN A 510 73.40 -6.57 34.55
N ARG A 511 73.53 -5.43 35.25
CA ARG A 511 74.25 -5.35 36.53
C ARG A 511 73.41 -5.85 37.71
N TYR A 512 72.09 -5.67 37.64
CA TYR A 512 71.10 -6.19 38.60
C TYR A 512 71.09 -7.74 38.66
N LYS A 513 71.30 -8.39 37.51
CA LYS A 513 71.14 -9.85 37.35
C LYS A 513 72.11 -10.73 38.17
N SER A 514 73.30 -10.25 38.56
CA SER A 514 74.32 -11.07 39.26
C SER A 514 74.16 -11.17 40.79
N LEU A 515 73.71 -10.11 41.44
CA LEU A 515 73.48 -10.08 42.90
C LEU A 515 72.22 -10.84 43.30
N PHE A 516 71.28 -10.83 42.39
CA PHE A 516 70.03 -11.53 42.51
C PHE A 516 70.22 -13.07 42.51
N GLU A 517 71.24 -13.61 41.84
CA GLU A 517 71.29 -15.05 41.50
C GLU A 517 71.78 -16.03 42.58
N TYR A 518 72.70 -15.61 43.46
CA TYR A 518 73.44 -16.50 44.38
C TYR A 518 73.05 -16.35 45.88
N ASN A 519 71.85 -15.86 46.20
CA ASN A 519 71.41 -15.60 47.59
C ASN A 519 70.78 -16.85 48.28
N PRO A 520 71.08 -17.16 49.56
CA PRO A 520 70.67 -18.40 50.25
C PRO A 520 69.19 -18.51 50.67
N SER A 521 68.46 -17.42 50.92
CA SER A 521 67.00 -17.48 51.07
C SER A 521 66.34 -17.61 49.72
N ALA A 522 65.12 -18.15 49.63
CA ALA A 522 64.32 -18.00 48.42
C ALA A 522 64.03 -16.51 48.23
N ILE A 523 64.85 -15.85 47.40
CA ILE A 523 64.68 -14.45 47.06
C ILE A 523 64.08 -14.38 45.69
N ILE A 524 63.01 -13.66 45.72
CA ILE A 524 62.08 -13.55 44.66
C ILE A 524 61.92 -12.04 44.53
N ALA A 525 62.46 -11.48 43.45
CA ALA A 525 62.12 -10.12 43.11
C ALA A 525 60.75 -10.19 42.53
N MET A 526 59.85 -9.50 43.20
CA MET A 526 58.48 -9.49 42.79
C MET A 526 58.10 -8.04 42.51
N ASN A 527 57.38 -7.77 41.44
CA ASN A 527 56.65 -6.50 41.31
C ASN A 527 55.60 -6.41 42.45
N LEU A 528 55.13 -5.29 43.07
CA LEU A 528 54.17 -5.14 44.23
C LEU A 528 52.88 -5.96 44.15
N GLU A 529 52.71 -6.52 42.96
CA GLU A 529 51.83 -7.61 42.54
C GLU A 529 52.28 -9.05 42.93
N GLY A 530 53.47 -9.55 42.57
CA GLY A 530 54.06 -10.69 43.28
C GLY A 530 54.81 -11.68 42.39
N CYS A 531 54.74 -11.58 41.06
CA CYS A 531 55.42 -12.47 40.13
C CYS A 531 56.89 -12.61 40.48
N ILE A 532 57.44 -13.80 40.33
CA ILE A 532 58.88 -13.99 40.45
C ILE A 532 59.51 -13.45 39.18
N GLN A 533 59.58 -12.13 39.11
CA GLN A 533 60.21 -11.42 38.02
C GLN A 533 61.67 -11.82 37.94
N SER A 534 62.26 -12.16 39.09
CA SER A 534 63.45 -12.95 39.13
C SER A 534 63.44 -13.83 40.36
N LEU A 535 63.93 -15.07 40.23
CA LEU A 535 64.31 -15.94 41.36
C LEU A 535 65.77 -16.31 41.35
N ASN A 536 66.29 -16.41 42.55
CA ASN A 536 67.61 -16.94 42.76
C ASN A 536 67.58 -18.48 42.76
N ALA A 537 68.76 -19.09 42.73
CA ALA A 537 68.86 -20.55 42.68
C ALA A 537 68.27 -21.26 43.92
N SER A 538 68.09 -20.55 45.03
CA SER A 538 67.61 -21.12 46.30
C SER A 538 66.12 -21.47 46.30
N LEU A 539 65.29 -20.73 45.54
CA LEU A 539 63.88 -21.07 45.36
C LEU A 539 63.66 -22.43 44.70
N LEU A 540 64.61 -22.84 43.85
CA LEU A 540 64.61 -24.13 43.15
C LEU A 540 64.76 -25.29 44.12
N HIS A 541 65.60 -25.11 45.13
CA HIS A 541 65.83 -26.10 46.16
C HIS A 541 64.63 -26.20 47.11
N LEU A 542 63.99 -25.07 47.45
CA LEU A 542 62.85 -25.00 48.37
C LEU A 542 61.60 -25.73 47.83
N THR A 543 61.38 -25.64 46.54
CA THR A 543 60.16 -26.14 45.89
C THR A 543 60.46 -27.34 44.98
N GLY A 544 61.74 -27.68 44.84
CA GLY A 544 62.27 -28.80 44.06
C GLY A 544 62.17 -28.62 42.55
N TYR A 545 61.52 -27.57 42.07
CA TYR A 545 61.36 -27.26 40.67
C TYR A 545 62.63 -26.70 40.05
N SER A 546 62.83 -26.99 38.77
CA SER A 546 63.93 -26.37 38.02
C SER A 546 63.69 -24.88 37.83
N ARG A 547 64.77 -24.12 37.61
CA ARG A 547 64.68 -22.67 37.31
C ARG A 547 63.77 -22.33 36.14
N SER A 548 63.82 -23.16 35.11
CA SER A 548 62.91 -23.09 33.96
C SER A 548 61.44 -23.24 34.33
N SER A 549 61.17 -23.83 35.49
CA SER A 549 59.83 -24.02 36.00
C SER A 549 59.39 -22.93 36.96
N LEU A 550 60.31 -22.13 37.53
CA LEU A 550 59.97 -21.17 38.58
C LEU A 550 60.13 -19.69 38.20
N LEU A 551 60.96 -19.37 37.22
CA LEU A 551 61.31 -17.97 36.93
C LEU A 551 60.14 -17.44 36.08
N HIS A 552 59.34 -16.49 36.61
CA HIS A 552 58.00 -16.07 36.12
C HIS A 552 56.89 -17.07 36.35
N SER A 553 57.28 -18.22 36.89
CA SER A 553 56.35 -18.71 37.88
C SER A 553 56.10 -17.59 38.86
N PHE A 554 54.86 -17.40 39.25
CA PHE A 554 54.60 -16.56 40.40
C PHE A 554 55.10 -17.34 41.62
N TYR A 555 55.53 -16.60 42.63
CA TYR A 555 55.63 -17.13 43.99
C TYR A 555 54.35 -17.89 44.25
N SER A 556 53.23 -17.46 43.65
CA SER A 556 52.03 -18.24 43.51
C SER A 556 52.09 -19.67 43.05
N GLU A 557 52.80 -20.04 41.98
CA GLU A 557 52.91 -21.45 41.57
C GLU A 557 53.65 -22.28 42.60
N LEU A 558 54.43 -21.55 43.37
CA LEU A 558 55.16 -22.08 44.48
C LEU A 558 54.40 -21.97 45.74
N ILE A 559 53.39 -21.11 45.87
CA ILE A 559 52.51 -20.95 47.01
C ILE A 559 51.42 -21.98 46.81
N ASP A 560 51.17 -22.80 47.82
CA ASP A 560 49.96 -23.57 47.95
C ASP A 560 48.86 -22.67 47.44
N PRO A 561 48.30 -23.03 46.28
CA PRO A 561 47.45 -22.14 45.53
C PRO A 561 46.28 -21.64 46.37
N GLU A 562 45.92 -22.38 47.43
CA GLU A 562 44.96 -22.04 48.48
C GLU A 562 45.37 -20.80 49.33
N GLU A 563 46.64 -20.39 49.35
CA GLU A 563 47.21 -19.43 50.31
C GLU A 563 47.75 -18.15 49.72
N LEU A 564 47.51 -18.00 48.44
CA LEU A 564 48.21 -17.04 47.67
C LEU A 564 47.90 -15.62 48.07
N ASP A 565 46.65 -15.27 48.23
CA ASP A 565 46.29 -13.87 48.49
C ASP A 565 46.74 -13.40 49.87
N PHE A 566 46.71 -14.28 50.86
CA PHE A 566 47.10 -13.94 52.22
C PHE A 566 48.55 -13.44 52.31
N VAL A 567 49.35 -13.98 51.42
CA VAL A 567 50.72 -13.54 51.18
C VAL A 567 50.78 -12.24 50.47
N THR A 568 49.93 -12.14 49.48
CA THR A 568 49.81 -11.01 48.59
C THR A 568 49.29 -9.75 49.31
N GLU A 569 48.44 -9.82 50.33
CA GLU A 569 48.01 -8.64 51.12
C GLU A 569 49.20 -7.95 51.80
N ARG A 570 50.11 -8.75 52.32
CA ARG A 570 51.29 -8.25 53.00
C ARG A 570 52.42 -7.97 52.04
N PHE A 571 52.28 -8.47 50.83
CA PHE A 571 53.06 -7.99 49.72
C PHE A 571 52.61 -6.58 49.39
N THR A 572 51.33 -6.35 49.55
CA THR A 572 50.69 -5.08 49.26
C THR A 572 51.01 -4.05 50.34
N ARG A 573 51.08 -4.38 51.62
CA ARG A 573 51.53 -3.36 52.58
C ARG A 573 53.02 -3.08 52.47
N ALA A 574 53.81 -4.12 52.19
CA ALA A 574 55.20 -3.95 51.75
C ALA A 574 55.23 -3.05 50.52
N ALA A 575 54.21 -3.15 49.66
CA ALA A 575 54.01 -2.30 48.52
C ALA A 575 53.52 -0.88 48.82
N GLY A 576 52.88 -0.69 49.97
CA GLY A 576 52.53 0.61 50.52
C GLY A 576 53.72 1.35 51.12
N GLY A 577 54.91 0.75 51.04
CA GLY A 577 56.15 1.30 51.58
C GLY A 577 56.47 0.77 52.96
N GLU A 578 55.59 -0.06 53.51
CA GLU A 578 55.72 -0.65 54.84
C GLU A 578 56.00 -2.13 54.73
N ALA A 579 57.28 -2.52 54.78
CA ALA A 579 57.69 -3.92 54.77
C ALA A 579 56.80 -4.81 55.68
N GLN A 580 56.39 -5.98 55.18
CA GLN A 580 55.54 -6.90 55.92
C GLN A 580 56.18 -8.26 56.07
N THR A 581 55.67 -9.00 57.04
CA THR A 581 56.08 -10.36 57.33
C THR A 581 54.85 -11.17 57.71
N PHE A 582 54.74 -12.41 57.20
CA PHE A 582 53.58 -13.29 57.36
C PHE A 582 53.89 -14.72 56.97
N GLU A 583 52.87 -15.55 56.96
CA GLU A 583 52.92 -16.99 56.84
C GLU A 583 52.01 -17.41 55.67
N SER A 584 52.17 -18.59 55.09
CA SER A 584 51.56 -19.05 53.85
C SER A 584 51.84 -20.54 53.67
N ARG A 585 51.62 -21.11 52.50
CA ARG A 585 52.04 -22.44 52.08
C ARG A 585 52.53 -22.41 50.67
N LEU A 586 53.39 -23.36 50.31
CA LEU A 586 54.10 -23.54 49.05
C LEU A 586 53.79 -24.91 48.42
N ILE A 587 53.82 -25.09 47.11
CA ILE A 587 53.81 -26.40 46.46
C ILE A 587 55.21 -26.79 46.05
N HIS A 588 55.58 -28.02 46.38
CA HIS A 588 56.79 -28.67 45.91
C HIS A 588 56.52 -29.53 44.64
N LYS A 589 57.52 -29.76 43.78
CA LYS A 589 57.40 -30.44 42.46
C LYS A 589 56.83 -31.85 42.41
N ASN A 590 56.82 -32.52 43.55
CA ASN A 590 56.26 -33.86 43.70
C ASN A 590 54.79 -33.79 44.17
N GLY A 591 54.22 -32.59 44.23
CA GLY A 591 52.79 -32.34 44.37
C GLY A 591 52.28 -32.18 45.80
N HIS A 592 53.15 -32.14 46.83
CA HIS A 592 52.71 -31.89 48.21
C HIS A 592 52.90 -30.42 48.62
N GLN A 593 51.97 -29.93 49.44
CA GLN A 593 51.93 -28.58 49.99
C GLN A 593 52.90 -28.42 51.17
N VAL A 594 53.42 -27.20 51.35
CA VAL A 594 54.59 -26.82 52.14
C VAL A 594 54.36 -25.43 52.78
N GLU A 595 53.69 -25.27 53.93
CA GLU A 595 53.60 -23.97 54.64
C GLU A 595 54.92 -23.16 54.63
N VAL A 596 54.90 -21.83 54.53
CA VAL A 596 56.07 -20.95 54.59
C VAL A 596 55.83 -19.62 55.31
N SER A 597 56.86 -19.01 55.88
CA SER A 597 56.91 -17.61 56.29
C SER A 597 57.66 -16.74 55.28
N MET A 598 57.10 -15.58 54.99
CA MET A 598 57.46 -14.72 53.89
C MET A 598 57.58 -13.27 54.37
N ILE A 599 58.66 -12.62 53.93
CA ILE A 599 58.97 -11.22 54.22
C ILE A 599 59.04 -10.46 52.92
N TYR A 600 58.19 -9.45 52.87
CA TYR A 600 57.90 -8.64 51.72
C TYR A 600 58.45 -7.24 51.99
N VAL A 601 59.44 -6.83 51.20
CA VAL A 601 60.15 -5.54 51.31
C VAL A 601 59.89 -4.64 50.09
N PRO A 602 59.42 -3.40 50.29
CA PRO A 602 59.25 -2.42 49.21
C PRO A 602 60.54 -2.13 48.43
N ILE A 603 60.48 -2.21 47.11
CA ILE A 603 61.48 -1.72 46.15
C ILE A 603 61.07 -0.29 45.79
N MET A 604 61.87 0.71 46.15
CA MET A 604 61.52 2.13 45.96
C MET A 604 62.16 2.72 44.69
N LEU A 605 61.40 3.50 43.92
CA LEU A 605 61.85 4.31 42.78
C LEU A 605 61.24 5.72 42.93
N ASP A 606 62.07 6.78 42.94
CA ASP A 606 61.65 8.18 43.16
C ASP A 606 60.66 8.39 44.34
N SER A 607 60.89 7.70 45.46
CA SER A 607 60.09 7.74 46.71
C SER A 607 58.71 7.07 46.69
N ARG A 608 58.45 6.20 45.70
CA ARG A 608 57.31 5.28 45.71
C ARG A 608 57.79 3.86 45.53
N VAL A 609 57.08 2.91 46.10
CA VAL A 609 57.40 1.49 45.89
C VAL A 609 56.99 1.05 44.48
N VAL A 610 57.75 0.19 43.82
CA VAL A 610 57.58 -0.31 42.44
C VAL A 610 57.63 -1.84 42.32
N GLY A 611 58.09 -2.50 43.36
CA GLY A 611 58.18 -3.94 43.44
C GLY A 611 58.30 -4.32 44.90
N VAL A 612 58.10 -5.55 45.28
CA VAL A 612 58.42 -5.99 46.63
C VAL A 612 59.34 -7.20 46.53
N PHE A 613 60.47 -7.13 47.21
CA PHE A 613 61.30 -8.29 47.37
C PHE A 613 60.64 -9.25 48.34
N ALA A 614 60.58 -10.49 47.92
CA ALA A 614 60.07 -11.58 48.68
C ALA A 614 61.18 -12.50 49.12
N ILE A 615 61.22 -12.71 50.42
CA ILE A 615 62.21 -13.54 51.08
C ILE A 615 61.42 -14.59 51.85
N THR A 616 61.47 -15.84 51.38
CA THR A 616 60.59 -16.94 51.82
C THR A 616 61.35 -18.06 52.54
N SER A 617 60.75 -18.63 53.59
CA SER A 617 61.27 -19.69 54.50
C SER A 617 60.13 -20.68 54.88
N ASP A 618 60.32 -21.99 55.14
CA ASP A 618 59.25 -23.03 55.34
C ASP A 618 58.67 -23.21 56.78
N ILE A 619 57.36 -23.53 56.95
CA ILE A 619 56.53 -23.72 58.18
C ILE A 619 55.44 -24.86 58.17
N THR A 620 55.42 -25.81 57.21
CA THR A 620 54.31 -26.74 56.74
C THR A 620 53.25 -27.38 57.65
N GLU A 621 53.47 -27.46 58.95
CA GLU A 621 52.67 -28.29 59.84
C GLU A 621 51.36 -27.61 60.36
N ARG A 622 50.96 -26.41 59.90
CA ARG A 622 50.17 -25.46 60.73
C ARG A 622 48.72 -25.04 60.29
N LYS A 623 48.21 -25.13 59.04
CA LYS A 623 47.01 -24.38 58.54
C LYS A 623 45.86 -25.19 57.88
N ARG A 624 46.01 -26.50 57.60
CA ARG A 624 44.95 -27.41 57.05
C ARG A 624 43.58 -27.49 57.79
N HIS A 625 43.40 -26.86 58.95
CA HIS A 625 42.17 -27.02 59.78
C HIS A 625 41.05 -25.96 59.55
N LEU A 626 41.19 -24.93 58.69
CA LEU A 626 40.27 -23.75 58.64
C LEU A 626 39.37 -23.57 57.39
N GLU A 627 39.67 -24.13 56.21
CA GLU A 627 39.08 -23.71 54.90
C GLU A 627 37.77 -24.41 54.46
N GLN A 628 37.36 -25.53 55.05
CA GLN A 628 36.24 -26.32 54.53
C GLN A 628 34.85 -25.66 54.72
N ILE A 629 34.74 -24.62 55.57
CA ILE A 629 33.48 -24.00 56.00
C ILE A 629 33.01 -22.87 55.06
N GLU A 630 33.90 -22.22 54.32
CA GLU A 630 33.60 -20.95 53.61
C GLU A 630 33.00 -21.14 52.20
N LYS A 631 33.32 -22.26 51.53
CA LYS A 631 33.03 -22.52 50.11
C LYS A 631 31.54 -22.69 49.76
N LEU A 632 30.75 -23.32 50.62
CA LEU A 632 29.32 -23.57 50.39
C LEU A 632 28.46 -22.29 50.44
N SER A 633 28.91 -21.25 51.14
CA SER A 633 28.16 -20.01 51.30
C SER A 633 28.18 -19.13 50.04
N TYR A 634 29.29 -19.16 49.29
CA TYR A 634 29.52 -18.29 48.14
C TYR A 634 28.77 -18.74 46.87
N GLU A 635 28.67 -20.05 46.62
CA GLU A 635 28.01 -20.59 45.41
C GLU A 635 26.51 -20.26 45.36
N HIS A 636 25.82 -20.24 46.51
CA HIS A 636 24.42 -19.86 46.58
C HIS A 636 24.17 -18.37 46.28
N ALA A 637 25.08 -17.46 46.66
CA ALA A 637 24.93 -16.03 46.43
C ALA A 637 25.06 -15.65 44.94
N LEU A 638 25.90 -16.36 44.18
CA LEU A 638 26.11 -16.11 42.76
C LEU A 638 24.91 -16.47 41.89
N ILE A 639 24.19 -17.55 42.21
CA ILE A 639 23.01 -17.97 41.45
C ILE A 639 21.90 -16.93 41.58
N LEU A 640 21.61 -16.43 42.79
CA LEU A 640 20.53 -15.44 42.99
C LEU A 640 20.85 -14.07 42.41
N ASN A 641 22.13 -13.66 42.39
CA ASN A 641 22.55 -12.35 41.91
C ASN A 641 22.70 -12.25 40.38
N SER A 642 22.75 -13.38 39.65
CA SER A 642 22.96 -13.41 38.20
C SER A 642 21.67 -13.54 37.38
N VAL A 643 20.54 -13.85 38.01
CA VAL A 643 19.26 -14.00 37.31
C VAL A 643 18.62 -12.64 37.06
N THR A 644 18.24 -12.39 35.79
CA THR A 644 17.59 -11.14 35.34
C THR A 644 16.11 -11.08 35.68
N GLU A 645 15.48 -12.22 35.96
CA GLU A 645 14.09 -12.28 36.44
C GLU A 645 14.02 -11.83 37.90
N GLY A 646 12.95 -11.12 38.23
CA GLY A 646 12.67 -10.76 39.61
C GLY A 646 12.24 -12.01 40.39
N ILE A 647 12.97 -12.35 41.45
CA ILE A 647 12.67 -13.47 42.35
C ILE A 647 12.50 -12.93 43.77
N PHE A 648 11.38 -13.26 44.42
CA PHE A 648 11.21 -13.05 45.86
C PHE A 648 10.45 -14.21 46.51
N GLY A 649 10.79 -14.50 47.76
CA GLY A 649 10.15 -15.50 48.59
C GLY A 649 9.35 -14.86 49.73
N ILE A 650 8.16 -15.40 50.00
CA ILE A 650 7.29 -15.02 51.11
C ILE A 650 7.00 -16.23 52.02
N SER A 651 6.93 -16.01 53.33
CA SER A 651 6.61 -17.04 54.33
C SER A 651 5.11 -17.38 54.31
N LEU A 652 4.70 -18.40 55.06
CA LEU A 652 3.28 -18.74 55.22
C LEU A 652 2.48 -17.64 55.94
N GLU A 653 3.16 -16.83 56.75
CA GLU A 653 2.61 -15.65 57.44
C GLU A 653 2.58 -14.41 56.55
N GLY A 654 3.15 -14.49 55.33
CA GLY A 654 3.17 -13.41 54.34
C GLY A 654 4.38 -12.48 54.42
N GLU A 655 5.38 -12.80 55.24
CA GLU A 655 6.59 -11.99 55.38
C GLU A 655 7.61 -12.30 54.27
N THR A 656 8.32 -11.29 53.79
CA THR A 656 9.39 -11.48 52.80
C THR A 656 10.57 -12.23 53.42
N VAL A 657 10.84 -13.43 52.92
CA VAL A 657 11.96 -14.28 53.38
C VAL A 657 13.25 -13.91 52.64
N PHE A 658 13.15 -13.61 51.34
CA PHE A 658 14.28 -13.15 50.53
C PHE A 658 13.78 -12.42 49.28
N ILE A 659 14.63 -11.57 48.72
CA ILE A 659 14.41 -10.89 47.44
C ILE A 659 15.74 -10.79 46.71
N ASN A 660 15.77 -11.13 45.42
CA ASN A 660 16.98 -10.98 44.61
C ASN A 660 17.14 -9.53 44.13
N PRO A 661 18.36 -9.11 43.72
CA PRO A 661 18.61 -7.74 43.28
C PRO A 661 17.73 -7.29 42.10
N ALA A 662 17.44 -8.19 41.16
CA ALA A 662 16.59 -7.88 40.00
C ALA A 662 15.14 -7.54 40.41
N ALA A 663 14.54 -8.30 41.33
CA ALA A 663 13.21 -7.99 41.86
C ALA A 663 13.20 -6.68 42.64
N SER A 664 14.23 -6.44 43.45
CA SER A 664 14.37 -5.22 44.22
C SER A 664 14.42 -3.99 43.32
N ALA A 665 15.20 -4.04 42.23
CA ALA A 665 15.30 -2.97 41.25
C ALA A 665 13.99 -2.75 40.48
N MET A 666 13.32 -3.81 40.00
CA MET A 666 12.08 -3.70 39.22
C MET A 666 10.92 -3.13 40.03
N LEU A 667 10.82 -3.51 41.31
CA LEU A 667 9.75 -3.09 42.21
C LEU A 667 10.06 -1.77 42.95
N GLY A 668 11.31 -1.31 42.89
CA GLY A 668 11.76 -0.06 43.53
C GLY A 668 12.03 -0.17 45.04
N TYR A 669 12.38 -1.37 45.53
CA TYR A 669 12.79 -1.58 46.92
C TYR A 669 14.31 -1.55 47.06
N ASP A 670 14.82 -0.84 48.06
CA ASP A 670 16.26 -0.73 48.32
C ASP A 670 16.79 -1.98 49.04
N SER A 671 17.86 -2.57 48.51
CA SER A 671 18.37 -3.90 48.89
C SER A 671 18.95 -4.00 50.31
N VAL A 672 19.06 -2.87 51.04
CA VAL A 672 19.78 -2.79 52.33
C VAL A 672 18.86 -2.84 53.56
N GLN A 673 17.55 -3.02 53.40
CA GLN A 673 16.61 -3.21 54.53
C GLN A 673 15.82 -4.54 54.48
N ALA A 674 16.30 -5.55 53.75
CA ALA A 674 15.66 -6.87 53.68
C ALA A 674 16.06 -7.83 54.84
N GLY A 675 16.29 -7.29 56.03
CA GLY A 675 16.49 -8.06 57.28
C GLY A 675 15.37 -7.88 58.31
N GLY A 676 14.36 -7.06 58.02
CA GLY A 676 13.22 -6.85 58.90
C GLY A 676 12.04 -6.25 58.16
N SER A 677 10.95 -7.02 58.09
CA SER A 677 9.59 -6.54 57.84
C SER A 677 9.43 -5.48 56.74
N SER A 678 9.66 -5.85 55.47
CA SER A 678 9.12 -5.09 54.34
C SER A 678 7.76 -5.69 53.97
N GLU A 679 6.69 -4.92 54.16
CA GLU A 679 5.30 -5.28 53.85
C GLU A 679 5.08 -5.43 52.33
N LEU A 680 5.53 -6.54 51.73
CA LEU A 680 5.21 -6.90 50.34
C LEU A 680 3.72 -7.23 50.12
N HIS A 681 2.89 -7.20 51.18
CA HIS A 681 1.43 -7.29 51.11
C HIS A 681 0.77 -6.19 50.25
N ALA A 682 1.51 -5.14 49.86
CA ALA A 682 1.02 -4.01 49.08
C ALA A 682 1.16 -4.13 47.54
N ILE A 683 1.76 -5.20 47.00
CA ILE A 683 1.78 -5.40 45.52
C ILE A 683 0.37 -5.78 45.07
N GLN A 684 -0.43 -4.78 44.69
CA GLN A 684 -1.74 -4.98 44.07
C GLN A 684 -1.58 -5.68 42.73
N GLN A 685 -2.05 -6.91 42.61
CA GLN A 685 -2.15 -7.60 41.31
C GLN A 685 -3.53 -7.31 40.71
N THR A 686 -3.58 -6.69 39.54
CA THR A 686 -4.79 -6.65 38.71
C THR A 686 -4.67 -7.60 37.53
N TRP A 687 -5.73 -8.39 37.29
CA TRP A 687 -5.88 -9.18 36.07
C TRP A 687 -6.21 -8.25 34.89
N LEU A 688 -5.83 -8.64 33.67
CA LEU A 688 -6.09 -7.86 32.44
C LEU A 688 -7.59 -7.77 32.05
N ASP A 689 -8.47 -8.51 32.75
CA ASP A 689 -9.87 -8.71 32.35
C ASP A 689 -10.84 -7.65 32.90
N GLY A 690 -10.35 -6.63 33.62
CA GLY A 690 -11.15 -5.45 33.99
C GLY A 690 -12.08 -5.60 35.21
N GLU A 691 -12.04 -6.71 35.96
CA GLU A 691 -12.77 -6.85 37.23
C GLU A 691 -12.04 -6.10 38.39
N PRO A 692 -12.70 -5.17 39.11
CA PRO A 692 -12.09 -4.42 40.20
C PRO A 692 -12.02 -5.21 41.52
N TYR A 693 -10.91 -5.03 42.25
CA TYR A 693 -10.62 -5.69 43.54
C TYR A 693 -11.60 -5.23 44.64
N PRO A 694 -12.38 -6.13 45.29
CA PRO A 694 -13.13 -5.77 46.49
C PRO A 694 -12.16 -5.73 47.67
N GLY A 695 -11.86 -4.52 48.14
CA GLY A 695 -11.06 -4.30 49.33
C GLY A 695 -11.61 -5.06 50.54
N GLY A 696 -10.72 -5.79 51.22
CA GLY A 696 -10.99 -6.39 52.53
C GLY A 696 -10.69 -7.89 52.60
N GLY A 697 -9.49 -8.23 53.08
CA GLY A 697 -9.30 -9.42 53.92
C GLY A 697 -9.18 -10.78 53.25
N LYS A 698 -8.36 -10.95 52.21
CA LYS A 698 -7.70 -12.24 51.95
C LYS A 698 -6.22 -11.98 51.68
N THR A 699 -5.38 -12.27 52.66
CA THR A 699 -3.93 -12.32 52.45
C THR A 699 -3.63 -13.51 51.52
N LEU A 700 -2.58 -13.39 50.69
CA LEU A 700 -2.07 -14.47 49.82
C LEU A 700 -2.17 -15.90 50.45
N PRO A 701 -1.87 -16.12 51.75
CA PRO A 701 -1.92 -17.45 52.37
C PRO A 701 -3.28 -18.16 52.35
N GLU A 702 -4.41 -17.45 52.45
CA GLU A 702 -5.72 -18.11 52.57
C GLU A 702 -6.22 -18.71 51.25
N TRP A 703 -5.94 -18.04 50.12
CA TRP A 703 -6.33 -18.51 48.79
C TRP A 703 -5.47 -19.69 48.30
N PHE A 704 -4.20 -19.78 48.75
CA PHE A 704 -3.27 -20.87 48.39
C PHE A 704 -3.41 -22.14 49.24
N SER A 705 -4.40 -22.22 50.12
CA SER A 705 -4.75 -23.46 50.81
C SER A 705 -5.37 -24.51 49.87
N GLU A 706 -5.89 -24.10 48.70
CA GLU A 706 -6.67 -24.99 47.81
C GLU A 706 -5.93 -25.42 46.52
N HIS A 707 -4.87 -24.76 46.04
CA HIS A 707 -4.25 -25.02 44.72
C HIS A 707 -2.71 -25.15 44.78
N LEU A 708 -2.16 -26.24 44.21
CA LEU A 708 -0.77 -26.71 44.44
C LEU A 708 0.36 -26.02 43.63
N SER A 709 0.06 -25.30 42.54
CA SER A 709 1.03 -24.52 41.75
C SER A 709 0.30 -23.67 40.72
N TYR A 710 0.84 -22.51 40.34
CA TYR A 710 0.23 -21.65 39.30
C TYR A 710 1.20 -21.47 38.13
N GLU A 711 0.76 -21.81 36.92
CA GLU A 711 1.52 -21.62 35.69
C GLU A 711 1.21 -20.26 35.04
N GLU A 712 2.27 -19.47 34.90
CA GLU A 712 2.51 -18.32 34.01
C GLU A 712 1.31 -17.50 33.54
N LYS A 713 1.14 -16.28 34.09
CA LYS A 713 0.13 -15.31 33.64
C LYS A 713 0.69 -13.90 33.47
N GLU A 714 0.06 -13.13 32.58
CA GLU A 714 0.30 -11.69 32.42
C GLU A 714 -0.54 -10.90 33.43
N GLY A 715 0.05 -9.87 34.03
CA GLY A 715 -0.60 -9.01 35.00
C GLY A 715 0.08 -7.67 35.11
N VAL A 716 -0.41 -6.82 36.00
CA VAL A 716 0.18 -5.52 36.28
C VAL A 716 0.77 -5.54 37.69
N PHE A 717 2.06 -5.25 37.82
CA PHE A 717 2.70 -5.00 39.11
C PHE A 717 2.89 -3.50 39.31
N TRP A 718 2.80 -3.08 40.57
CA TRP A 718 3.02 -1.70 40.98
C TRP A 718 4.37 -1.58 41.68
N ARG A 719 5.13 -0.57 41.28
CA ARG A 719 6.36 -0.14 41.95
C ARG A 719 6.02 0.64 43.21
N LEU A 720 7.00 0.75 44.11
CA LEU A 720 6.87 1.51 45.36
C LEU A 720 6.46 2.98 45.15
N ASP A 721 6.87 3.59 44.03
CA ASP A 721 6.54 4.97 43.67
C ASP A 721 5.10 5.17 43.16
N GLY A 722 4.32 4.08 43.08
CA GLY A 722 2.95 4.09 42.56
C GLY A 722 2.84 4.04 41.04
N SER A 723 3.95 3.89 40.31
CA SER A 723 3.91 3.54 38.88
C SER A 723 3.62 2.05 38.70
N SER A 724 3.04 1.67 37.56
CA SER A 724 2.80 0.27 37.24
C SER A 724 3.49 -0.16 35.95
N PHE A 725 3.72 -1.47 35.81
CA PHE A 725 4.32 -2.07 34.63
C PHE A 725 3.73 -3.45 34.37
N LEU A 726 3.77 -3.86 33.10
CA LEU A 726 3.25 -5.15 32.68
C LEU A 726 4.27 -6.24 33.00
N VAL A 727 3.81 -7.28 33.69
CA VAL A 727 4.64 -8.40 34.07
C VAL A 727 4.06 -9.72 33.59
N ARG A 728 4.95 -10.67 33.36
CA ARG A 728 4.62 -12.10 33.31
C ARG A 728 5.21 -12.77 34.54
N TYR A 729 4.41 -13.50 35.31
CA TYR A 729 4.86 -14.07 36.59
C TYR A 729 4.37 -15.51 36.85
N ARG A 730 5.13 -16.22 37.70
CA ARG A 730 4.90 -17.60 38.15
C ARG A 730 5.14 -17.73 39.65
N MET A 731 4.42 -18.63 40.33
CA MET A 731 4.53 -18.83 41.78
C MET A 731 4.71 -20.32 42.13
N THR A 732 5.70 -20.65 42.98
CA THR A 732 6.10 -22.02 43.35
C THR A 732 6.23 -22.17 44.88
N PRO A 733 5.67 -23.22 45.52
CA PRO A 733 5.82 -23.43 46.97
C PRO A 733 7.25 -23.83 47.39
N LEU A 734 7.71 -23.34 48.55
CA LEU A 734 9.01 -23.67 49.17
C LEU A 734 8.83 -24.69 50.30
N PHE A 735 9.65 -25.74 50.32
CA PHE A 735 9.67 -26.80 51.33
C PHE A 735 11.05 -26.93 51.98
N ASP A 736 11.09 -27.19 53.29
CA ASP A 736 12.29 -27.56 54.05
C ASP A 736 12.00 -28.84 54.85
N ASN A 737 12.81 -29.88 54.68
CA ASN A 737 12.64 -31.21 55.29
C ASN A 737 11.22 -31.81 55.16
N GLY A 738 10.52 -31.53 54.05
CA GLY A 738 9.15 -32.00 53.79
C GLY A 738 8.04 -31.13 54.39
N GLU A 739 8.39 -30.07 55.13
CA GLU A 739 7.46 -29.10 55.69
C GLU A 739 7.43 -27.84 54.79
N ARG A 740 6.24 -27.36 54.43
CA ARG A 740 6.09 -26.14 53.62
C ARG A 740 6.49 -24.92 54.45
N LYS A 741 7.37 -24.08 53.92
CA LYS A 741 7.85 -22.86 54.59
C LYS A 741 7.37 -21.56 53.93
N GLY A 742 6.94 -21.60 52.67
CA GLY A 742 6.52 -20.38 51.97
C GLY A 742 6.20 -20.57 50.49
N VAL A 743 6.27 -19.49 49.72
CA VAL A 743 6.09 -19.43 48.26
C VAL A 743 7.15 -18.51 47.65
N VAL A 744 7.72 -18.92 46.51
CA VAL A 744 8.64 -18.15 45.68
C VAL A 744 7.91 -17.65 44.44
N VAL A 745 8.01 -16.36 44.16
CA VAL A 745 7.46 -15.70 42.98
C VAL A 745 8.60 -15.34 42.04
N VAL A 746 8.44 -15.66 40.76
CA VAL A 746 9.38 -15.33 39.68
C VAL A 746 8.62 -14.50 38.64
N PHE A 747 9.16 -13.34 38.24
CA PHE A 747 8.49 -12.43 37.31
C PHE A 747 9.43 -11.68 36.37
N ARG A 748 8.90 -11.26 35.21
CA ARG A 748 9.61 -10.52 34.16
C ARG A 748 8.78 -9.35 33.62
N ASP A 749 9.41 -8.21 33.38
CA ASP A 749 8.79 -7.05 32.71
C ASP A 749 8.63 -7.29 31.20
N ILE A 750 7.43 -7.06 30.66
CA ILE A 750 7.06 -7.26 29.24
C ILE A 750 6.59 -5.96 28.55
N THR A 751 6.82 -4.80 29.18
CA THR A 751 6.27 -3.52 28.73
C THR A 751 6.80 -3.08 27.35
N GLU A 752 8.12 -3.19 27.12
CA GLU A 752 8.73 -2.83 25.83
C GLU A 752 8.37 -3.81 24.70
N GLU A 753 8.27 -5.10 25.01
CA GLU A 753 7.95 -6.15 24.03
C GLU A 753 6.56 -5.91 23.41
N LYS A 754 5.56 -5.56 24.22
CA LYS A 754 4.21 -5.22 23.74
C LYS A 754 4.16 -3.91 22.95
N ALA A 755 5.01 -2.93 23.28
CA ALA A 755 5.10 -1.67 22.53
C ALA A 755 5.67 -1.88 21.12
N ILE A 756 6.69 -2.74 21.00
CA ILE A 756 7.29 -3.12 19.71
C ILE A 756 6.28 -3.87 18.83
N VAL A 757 5.51 -4.82 19.41
CA VAL A 757 4.47 -5.55 18.65
C VAL A 757 3.40 -4.61 18.11
N ARG A 758 2.90 -3.66 18.93
CA ARG A 758 1.93 -2.66 18.46
C ARG A 758 2.49 -1.73 17.38
N ALA A 759 3.76 -1.32 17.51
CA ALA A 759 4.41 -0.51 16.49
C ALA A 759 4.56 -1.27 15.16
N LYS A 760 4.88 -2.57 15.23
CA LYS A 760 4.94 -3.46 14.06
C LYS A 760 3.57 -3.63 13.40
N GLU A 761 2.52 -3.91 14.17
CA GLU A 761 1.15 -4.06 13.64
C GLU A 761 0.65 -2.78 12.96
N SER A 762 0.95 -1.61 13.53
CA SER A 762 0.63 -0.30 12.93
C SER A 762 1.38 -0.06 11.62
N ALA A 763 2.67 -0.41 11.57
CA ALA A 763 3.47 -0.32 10.35
C ALA A 763 2.95 -1.25 9.24
N GLU A 764 2.63 -2.51 9.57
CA GLU A 764 2.04 -3.46 8.61
C GLU A 764 0.67 -3.00 8.09
N GLN A 765 -0.15 -2.39 8.95
CA GLN A 765 -1.44 -1.82 8.54
C GLN A 765 -1.26 -0.62 7.58
N ALA A 766 -0.27 0.24 7.84
CA ALA A 766 0.06 1.36 6.96
C ALA A 766 0.56 0.90 5.58
N ASP A 767 1.39 -0.15 5.53
CA ASP A 767 1.90 -0.71 4.27
C ASP A 767 0.78 -1.38 3.43
N ARG A 768 -0.16 -2.08 4.07
CA ARG A 768 -1.34 -2.63 3.38
C ARG A 768 -2.22 -1.52 2.80
N ALA A 769 -2.51 -0.48 3.57
CA ALA A 769 -3.31 0.66 3.11
C ALA A 769 -2.63 1.41 1.95
N LYS A 770 -1.30 1.57 1.99
CA LYS A 770 -0.51 2.14 0.90
C LYS A 770 -0.62 1.31 -0.38
N SER A 771 -0.60 -0.02 -0.26
CA SER A 771 -0.66 -0.93 -1.39
C SER A 771 -2.05 -0.98 -2.03
N GLU A 772 -3.11 -1.00 -1.21
CA GLU A 772 -4.50 -0.89 -1.69
C GLU A 772 -4.74 0.45 -2.41
N PHE A 773 -4.23 1.55 -1.85
CA PHE A 773 -4.32 2.87 -2.47
C PHE A 773 -3.67 2.90 -3.86
N LEU A 774 -2.47 2.31 -4.01
CA LEU A 774 -1.78 2.24 -5.29
C LEU A 774 -2.54 1.39 -6.31
N ALA A 775 -3.18 0.29 -5.88
CA ALA A 775 -4.01 -0.53 -6.74
C ALA A 775 -5.25 0.23 -7.27
N ILE A 776 -5.91 1.02 -6.42
CA ILE A 776 -7.04 1.87 -6.81
C ILE A 776 -6.57 2.97 -7.77
N MET A 777 -5.49 3.68 -7.43
CA MET A 777 -4.94 4.74 -8.29
C MET A 777 -4.53 4.22 -9.66
N SER A 778 -4.01 2.99 -9.75
CA SER A 778 -3.79 2.35 -11.05
C SER A 778 -5.05 2.23 -11.87
N HIS A 779 -6.13 1.75 -11.25
CA HIS A 779 -7.37 1.50 -11.95
C HIS A 779 -7.94 2.81 -12.48
N GLU A 780 -7.95 3.85 -11.64
CA GLU A 780 -8.39 5.20 -11.97
C GLU A 780 -7.52 5.89 -13.05
N LEU A 781 -6.23 5.57 -13.13
CA LEU A 781 -5.34 6.06 -14.19
C LEU A 781 -5.43 5.24 -15.48
N ARG A 782 -5.71 3.94 -15.39
CA ARG A 782 -5.79 3.04 -16.55
C ARG A 782 -7.04 3.29 -17.39
N THR A 783 -8.17 3.54 -16.76
CA THR A 783 -9.46 3.79 -17.43
C THR A 783 -9.42 4.97 -18.42
N PRO A 784 -8.99 6.19 -18.04
CA PRO A 784 -8.88 7.30 -19.00
C PRO A 784 -7.82 7.04 -20.07
N MET A 785 -6.70 6.38 -19.72
CA MET A 785 -5.65 6.05 -20.68
C MET A 785 -6.11 5.07 -21.76
N ASN A 786 -6.89 4.07 -21.37
CA ASN A 786 -7.51 3.13 -22.31
C ASN A 786 -8.50 3.82 -23.24
N GLY A 787 -9.26 4.81 -22.74
CA GLY A 787 -10.12 5.65 -23.57
C GLY A 787 -9.33 6.45 -24.61
N ILE A 788 -8.20 7.06 -24.22
CA ILE A 788 -7.31 7.80 -25.13
C ILE A 788 -6.74 6.89 -26.22
N ILE A 789 -6.23 5.71 -25.86
CA ILE A 789 -5.69 4.74 -26.82
C ILE A 789 -6.77 4.27 -27.79
N GLY A 790 -7.94 3.90 -27.28
CA GLY A 790 -9.06 3.47 -28.11
C GLY A 790 -9.51 4.54 -29.10
N MET A 791 -9.64 5.80 -28.67
CA MET A 791 -9.99 6.92 -29.56
C MET A 791 -8.90 7.17 -30.61
N THR A 792 -7.64 7.03 -30.24
CA THR A 792 -6.48 7.25 -31.13
C THR A 792 -6.38 6.13 -32.18
N ASP A 793 -6.64 4.87 -31.79
CA ASP A 793 -6.74 3.73 -32.71
C ASP A 793 -7.91 3.89 -33.68
N LEU A 794 -9.06 4.40 -33.21
CA LEU A 794 -10.20 4.72 -34.07
C LEU A 794 -9.86 5.83 -35.08
N LEU A 795 -9.16 6.89 -34.65
CA LEU A 795 -8.70 7.96 -35.52
C LEU A 795 -7.74 7.44 -36.60
N THR A 796 -6.78 6.58 -36.23
CA THR A 796 -5.85 5.93 -37.17
C THR A 796 -6.59 5.14 -38.25
N GLY A 797 -7.80 4.66 -37.95
CA GLY A 797 -8.65 3.96 -38.90
C GLY A 797 -9.45 4.84 -39.87
N THR A 798 -9.30 6.17 -39.83
CA THR A 798 -10.00 7.14 -40.70
C THR A 798 -9.05 7.74 -41.74
N GLU A 799 -9.59 8.44 -42.75
CA GLU A 799 -8.73 9.24 -43.65
C GLU A 799 -8.14 10.42 -42.87
N LEU A 800 -6.88 10.31 -42.50
CA LEU A 800 -6.11 11.35 -41.81
C LEU A 800 -5.17 12.06 -42.79
N SER A 801 -4.91 13.35 -42.57
CA SER A 801 -3.77 14.01 -43.21
C SER A 801 -2.44 13.50 -42.64
N GLU A 802 -1.32 13.67 -43.36
CA GLU A 802 0.02 13.28 -42.86
C GLU A 802 0.32 13.87 -41.48
N GLU A 803 -0.13 15.10 -41.22
CA GLU A 803 0.05 15.77 -39.93
C GLU A 803 -0.82 15.16 -38.82
N GLN A 804 -2.07 14.79 -39.14
CA GLN A 804 -2.99 14.14 -38.20
C GLN A 804 -2.58 12.69 -37.90
N GLU A 805 -2.07 11.96 -38.90
CA GLU A 805 -1.51 10.62 -38.72
C GLU A 805 -0.29 10.68 -37.80
N TYR A 806 0.60 11.67 -38.01
CA TYR A 806 1.74 11.90 -37.14
C TYR A 806 1.32 12.21 -35.68
N TYR A 807 0.31 13.06 -35.46
CA TYR A 807 -0.21 13.34 -34.11
C TYR A 807 -0.80 12.08 -33.45
N THR A 808 -1.56 11.31 -34.21
CA THR A 808 -2.19 10.09 -33.74
C THR A 808 -1.14 9.05 -33.34
N GLN A 809 -0.06 8.90 -34.14
CA GLN A 809 1.09 8.05 -33.80
C GLN A 809 1.82 8.52 -32.51
N ILE A 810 1.99 9.84 -32.32
CA ILE A 810 2.59 10.39 -31.09
C ILE A 810 1.72 10.09 -29.87
N ILE A 811 0.41 10.30 -29.97
CA ILE A 811 -0.53 10.07 -28.86
C ILE A 811 -0.52 8.60 -28.46
N ASN A 812 -0.56 7.69 -29.44
CA ASN A 812 -0.49 6.25 -29.18
C ASN A 812 0.84 5.84 -28.54
N LYS A 813 1.97 6.32 -29.06
CA LYS A 813 3.30 6.03 -28.50
C LYS A 813 3.45 6.55 -27.07
N SER A 814 2.93 7.74 -26.79
CA SER A 814 2.98 8.35 -25.45
C SER A 814 2.07 7.62 -24.48
N SER A 815 0.87 7.23 -24.92
CA SER A 815 -0.11 6.53 -24.09
C SER A 815 0.35 5.11 -23.72
N ALA A 816 0.92 4.38 -24.69
CA ALA A 816 1.53 3.07 -24.44
C ALA A 816 2.73 3.17 -23.48
N SER A 817 3.56 4.22 -23.60
CA SER A 817 4.68 4.46 -22.70
C SER A 817 4.21 4.74 -21.27
N LEU A 818 3.16 5.54 -21.09
CA LEU A 818 2.63 5.85 -19.76
C LEU A 818 2.01 4.63 -19.08
N LEU A 819 1.25 3.81 -19.82
CA LEU A 819 0.70 2.55 -19.28
C LEU A 819 1.80 1.58 -18.88
N HIS A 820 2.89 1.51 -19.65
CA HIS A 820 4.04 0.70 -19.29
C HIS A 820 4.67 1.15 -17.96
N ILE A 821 4.89 2.46 -17.79
CA ILE A 821 5.40 3.05 -16.53
C ILE A 821 4.46 2.74 -15.36
N LEU A 822 3.16 2.92 -15.56
CA LEU A 822 2.15 2.65 -14.54
C LEU A 822 2.20 1.19 -14.08
N ASN A 823 2.24 0.25 -15.03
CA ASN A 823 2.33 -1.17 -14.73
C ASN A 823 3.65 -1.54 -14.04
N GLU A 824 4.78 -0.96 -14.43
CA GLU A 824 6.07 -1.19 -13.74
C GLU A 824 6.03 -0.73 -12.28
N VAL A 825 5.44 0.43 -12.00
CA VAL A 825 5.31 0.95 -10.62
C VAL A 825 4.45 0.03 -9.77
N LEU A 826 3.36 -0.51 -10.33
CA LEU A 826 2.45 -1.39 -9.60
C LEU A 826 3.00 -2.78 -9.37
N ASP A 827 3.64 -3.36 -10.38
CA ASP A 827 4.34 -4.63 -10.24
C ASP A 827 5.39 -4.50 -9.14
N PHE A 828 6.15 -3.40 -9.13
CA PHE A 828 7.11 -3.11 -8.06
C PHE A 828 6.44 -3.01 -6.68
N SER A 829 5.35 -2.26 -6.54
CA SER A 829 4.64 -2.13 -5.25
C SER A 829 4.00 -3.43 -4.77
N LYS A 830 3.43 -4.24 -5.67
CA LYS A 830 2.87 -5.56 -5.31
C LYS A 830 3.94 -6.54 -4.82
N ILE A 831 5.12 -6.49 -5.46
CA ILE A 831 6.29 -7.27 -5.07
C ILE A 831 6.80 -6.84 -3.69
N GLU A 832 6.96 -5.53 -3.45
CA GLU A 832 7.46 -4.98 -2.18
C GLU A 832 6.53 -5.33 -1.01
N ALA A 833 5.21 -5.31 -1.25
CA ALA A 833 4.19 -5.69 -0.28
C ALA A 833 4.02 -7.21 -0.07
N GLY A 834 4.78 -8.05 -0.80
CA GLY A 834 4.68 -9.51 -0.72
C GLY A 834 3.37 -10.09 -1.26
N MET A 835 2.62 -9.33 -2.06
CA MET A 835 1.31 -9.72 -2.61
C MET A 835 1.39 -10.38 -4.00
N MET A 836 2.59 -10.47 -4.60
CA MET A 836 2.77 -11.13 -5.89
C MET A 836 2.89 -12.65 -5.72
N THR A 837 2.02 -13.40 -6.39
CA THR A 837 1.99 -14.87 -6.41
C THR A 837 2.67 -15.42 -7.67
N VAL A 838 3.21 -16.64 -7.58
CA VAL A 838 3.83 -17.37 -8.70
C VAL A 838 2.84 -18.43 -9.20
N GLU A 839 2.53 -18.41 -10.50
CA GLU A 839 1.57 -19.31 -11.14
C GLU A 839 2.32 -20.45 -11.87
N LEU A 840 2.52 -21.59 -11.20
CA LEU A 840 3.24 -22.74 -11.78
C LEU A 840 2.38 -23.49 -12.82
N GLN A 841 2.86 -23.58 -14.07
CA GLN A 841 2.21 -24.34 -15.14
C GLN A 841 3.22 -25.08 -16.02
N ALA A 842 2.77 -26.06 -16.81
CA ALA A 842 3.63 -26.72 -17.79
C ALA A 842 3.92 -25.76 -18.97
N VAL A 843 5.20 -25.48 -19.22
CA VAL A 843 5.70 -24.47 -20.17
C VAL A 843 6.69 -25.13 -21.14
N ASP A 844 6.52 -24.83 -22.43
CA ASP A 844 7.53 -25.10 -23.46
C ASP A 844 8.47 -23.89 -23.56
N LEU A 845 9.70 -24.05 -23.06
CA LEU A 845 10.71 -23.00 -23.09
C LEU A 845 11.06 -22.53 -24.51
N ARG A 846 11.00 -23.42 -25.51
CA ARG A 846 11.32 -23.09 -26.90
C ARG A 846 10.29 -22.10 -27.44
N GLN A 847 9.02 -22.31 -27.12
CA GLN A 847 7.94 -21.39 -27.49
C GLN A 847 8.09 -20.04 -26.79
N VAL A 848 8.42 -20.02 -25.50
CA VAL A 848 8.62 -18.75 -24.76
C VAL A 848 9.73 -17.92 -25.39
N MET A 849 10.90 -18.53 -25.64
CA MET A 849 12.05 -17.84 -26.23
C MET A 849 11.78 -17.42 -27.69
N SER A 850 11.04 -18.22 -28.48
CA SER A 850 10.62 -17.85 -29.83
C SER A 850 9.74 -16.60 -29.82
N ASN A 851 8.72 -16.57 -28.96
CA ASN A 851 7.80 -15.43 -28.85
C ASN A 851 8.54 -14.15 -28.43
N VAL A 852 9.52 -14.22 -27.52
CA VAL A 852 10.34 -13.05 -27.14
C VAL A 852 11.15 -12.55 -28.34
N THR A 853 11.72 -13.47 -29.12
CA THR A 853 12.51 -13.15 -30.31
C THR A 853 11.66 -12.44 -31.37
N GLU A 854 10.43 -12.90 -31.60
CA GLU A 854 9.48 -12.29 -32.55
C GLU A 854 9.13 -10.84 -32.19
N ILE A 855 8.96 -10.53 -30.90
CA ILE A 855 8.65 -9.17 -30.42
C ILE A 855 9.76 -8.17 -30.78
N PHE A 856 11.03 -8.59 -30.70
CA PHE A 856 12.17 -7.69 -30.93
C PHE A 856 12.72 -7.74 -32.36
N TYR A 857 12.32 -8.73 -33.17
CA TYR A 857 12.81 -8.91 -34.54
C TYR A 857 12.70 -7.66 -35.42
N PRO A 858 11.59 -6.89 -35.43
CA PRO A 858 11.50 -5.67 -36.23
C PRO A 858 12.56 -4.63 -35.86
N ARG A 859 12.79 -4.39 -34.55
CA ARG A 859 13.78 -3.41 -34.06
C ARG A 859 15.22 -3.85 -34.31
N VAL A 860 15.48 -5.15 -34.15
CA VAL A 860 16.78 -5.76 -34.46
C VAL A 860 17.09 -5.57 -35.95
N LYS A 861 16.13 -5.85 -36.82
CA LYS A 861 16.26 -5.66 -38.28
C LYS A 861 16.44 -4.20 -38.67
N GLU A 862 15.68 -3.29 -38.05
CA GLU A 862 15.79 -1.83 -38.28
C GLU A 862 17.17 -1.29 -37.91
N LYS A 863 17.75 -1.75 -36.79
CA LYS A 863 19.11 -1.40 -36.37
C LYS A 863 20.22 -2.18 -37.10
N GLY A 864 19.89 -3.18 -37.91
CA GLY A 864 20.89 -4.06 -38.55
C GLY A 864 21.63 -4.99 -37.59
N LEU A 865 21.05 -5.28 -36.42
CA LEU A 865 21.61 -6.21 -35.43
C LEU A 865 21.28 -7.67 -35.80
N VAL A 866 22.02 -8.62 -35.23
CA VAL A 866 21.70 -10.05 -35.32
C VAL A 866 21.21 -10.54 -33.96
N LEU A 867 20.02 -11.17 -33.91
CA LEU A 867 19.48 -11.80 -32.71
C LEU A 867 19.59 -13.33 -32.84
N GLN A 868 20.32 -13.97 -31.92
CA GLN A 868 20.54 -15.42 -31.90
C GLN A 868 19.89 -16.05 -30.66
N THR A 869 19.35 -17.26 -30.82
CA THR A 869 18.72 -18.01 -29.73
C THR A 869 19.29 -19.41 -29.67
N GLU A 870 19.73 -19.83 -28.49
CA GLU A 870 20.33 -21.15 -28.26
C GLU A 870 19.71 -21.81 -27.04
N ILE A 871 19.30 -23.07 -27.16
CA ILE A 871 18.69 -23.85 -26.07
C ILE A 871 19.43 -25.17 -25.97
N ASP A 872 19.89 -25.48 -24.78
CA ASP A 872 20.61 -26.73 -24.50
C ASP A 872 19.77 -27.96 -24.86
N SER A 873 20.40 -28.96 -25.48
CA SER A 873 19.75 -30.21 -25.89
C SER A 873 19.36 -31.09 -24.71
N GLU A 874 19.98 -30.89 -23.54
CA GLU A 874 19.69 -31.65 -22.32
C GLU A 874 18.43 -31.16 -21.59
N LEU A 875 17.83 -30.04 -22.03
CA LEU A 875 16.61 -29.50 -21.42
C LEU A 875 15.35 -30.30 -21.80
N PRO A 876 14.49 -30.66 -20.83
CA PRO A 876 13.19 -31.27 -21.09
C PRO A 876 12.30 -30.37 -21.97
N PRO A 877 11.43 -30.95 -22.83
CA PRO A 877 10.54 -30.18 -23.69
C PRO A 877 9.45 -29.43 -22.91
N LEU A 878 9.07 -29.92 -21.72
CA LEU A 878 8.09 -29.30 -20.84
C LEU A 878 8.65 -29.17 -19.43
N LEU A 879 8.52 -27.98 -18.85
CA LEU A 879 8.95 -27.64 -17.50
C LEU A 879 7.81 -26.96 -16.75
N VAL A 880 7.68 -27.23 -15.46
CA VAL A 880 6.67 -26.56 -14.63
C VAL A 880 7.29 -25.31 -14.02
N THR A 881 6.84 -24.13 -14.48
CA THR A 881 7.27 -22.80 -14.05
C THR A 881 6.18 -21.76 -14.38
N ASP A 882 6.37 -20.51 -13.96
CA ASP A 882 5.53 -19.39 -14.38
C ASP A 882 6.00 -18.81 -15.72
N GLU A 883 5.19 -18.99 -16.76
CA GLU A 883 5.49 -18.49 -18.11
C GLU A 883 5.47 -16.97 -18.19
N GLY A 884 4.52 -16.34 -17.50
CA GLY A 884 4.30 -14.89 -17.55
C GLY A 884 5.48 -14.13 -16.96
N ARG A 885 5.93 -14.55 -15.78
CA ARG A 885 7.10 -13.94 -15.11
C ARG A 885 8.39 -14.22 -15.85
N LEU A 886 8.58 -15.43 -16.35
CA LEU A 886 9.76 -15.74 -17.17
C LEU A 886 9.81 -14.89 -18.44
N ARG A 887 8.69 -14.76 -19.14
CA ARG A 887 8.55 -13.89 -20.32
C ARG A 887 8.85 -12.43 -19.98
N GLN A 888 8.36 -11.94 -18.84
CA GLN A 888 8.59 -10.56 -18.38
C GLN A 888 10.09 -10.28 -18.13
N ILE A 889 10.80 -11.19 -17.45
CA ILE A 889 12.25 -11.09 -17.24
C ILE A 889 12.99 -11.05 -18.59
N LEU A 890 12.66 -11.96 -19.50
CA LEU A 890 13.32 -12.04 -20.81
C LEU A 890 13.06 -10.80 -21.68
N ILE A 891 11.82 -10.28 -21.70
CA ILE A 891 11.48 -9.04 -22.43
C ILE A 891 12.30 -7.86 -21.91
N ASN A 892 12.46 -7.73 -20.59
CA ASN A 892 13.23 -6.64 -19.99
C ASN A 892 14.71 -6.73 -20.36
N LEU A 893 15.32 -7.91 -20.25
CA LEU A 893 16.74 -8.10 -20.54
C LEU A 893 17.06 -7.97 -22.04
N VAL A 894 16.28 -8.61 -22.91
CA VAL A 894 16.46 -8.51 -24.38
C VAL A 894 16.15 -7.10 -24.87
N GLY A 895 15.14 -6.45 -24.29
CA GLY A 895 14.83 -5.05 -24.59
C GLY A 895 15.98 -4.11 -24.27
N ASN A 896 16.64 -4.29 -23.12
CA ASN A 896 17.85 -3.55 -22.76
C ASN A 896 19.01 -3.84 -23.73
N ALA A 897 19.27 -5.10 -24.05
CA ALA A 897 20.32 -5.50 -24.99
C ALA A 897 20.17 -4.82 -26.36
N VAL A 898 18.96 -4.85 -26.94
CA VAL A 898 18.66 -4.20 -28.24
C VAL A 898 18.76 -2.68 -28.15
N LYS A 899 18.39 -2.10 -27.00
CA LYS A 899 18.41 -0.65 -26.77
C LYS A 899 19.84 -0.10 -26.72
N PHE A 900 20.74 -0.77 -26.01
CA PHE A 900 22.12 -0.33 -25.76
C PHE A 900 23.16 -0.86 -26.75
N THR A 901 22.73 -1.66 -27.73
CA THR A 901 23.55 -2.08 -28.87
C THR A 901 23.14 -1.30 -30.10
N ASP A 902 24.08 -0.58 -30.71
CA ASP A 902 23.85 0.15 -31.96
C ASP A 902 24.30 -0.68 -33.19
N GLU A 903 25.41 -1.43 -33.08
CA GLU A 903 25.88 -2.37 -34.11
C GLU A 903 26.37 -3.69 -33.45
N GLY A 904 26.22 -4.82 -34.13
CA GLY A 904 26.69 -6.13 -33.65
C GLY A 904 25.57 -7.14 -33.37
N THR A 905 25.70 -7.90 -32.27
CA THR A 905 24.87 -9.09 -32.02
C THR A 905 24.29 -9.13 -30.62
N VAL A 906 23.03 -9.57 -30.51
CA VAL A 906 22.37 -9.93 -29.26
C VAL A 906 22.10 -11.43 -29.28
N SER A 907 22.35 -12.12 -28.17
CA SER A 907 22.15 -13.56 -28.04
C SER A 907 21.38 -13.90 -26.76
N MET A 908 20.49 -14.88 -26.85
CA MET A 908 19.69 -15.38 -25.74
C MET A 908 19.87 -16.90 -25.63
N THR A 909 20.42 -17.36 -24.50
CA THR A 909 20.77 -18.75 -24.26
C THR A 909 20.07 -19.30 -23.03
N ALA A 910 19.55 -20.54 -23.09
CA ALA A 910 19.03 -21.28 -21.93
C ALA A 910 19.78 -22.60 -21.75
N ARG A 911 20.25 -22.88 -20.52
CA ARG A 911 21.04 -24.07 -20.16
C ARG A 911 20.54 -24.73 -18.89
N LEU A 912 20.76 -26.04 -18.78
CA LEU A 912 20.55 -26.79 -17.54
C LEU A 912 21.79 -26.62 -16.65
N GLU A 913 21.64 -26.04 -15.46
CA GLU A 913 22.77 -25.83 -14.54
C GLU A 913 22.90 -26.99 -13.54
N ALA A 914 21.78 -27.47 -12.99
CA ALA A 914 21.77 -28.57 -12.04
C ALA A 914 20.41 -29.28 -11.99
N VAL A 915 20.42 -30.55 -11.59
CA VAL A 915 19.22 -31.34 -11.27
C VAL A 915 19.30 -31.75 -9.80
N ARG A 916 18.26 -31.45 -9.02
CA ARG A 916 18.14 -31.87 -7.61
C ARG A 916 17.38 -33.20 -7.50
N GLU A 917 17.66 -33.95 -6.43
CA GLU A 917 17.09 -35.29 -6.17
C GLU A 917 15.55 -35.32 -6.13
N ASN A 918 14.89 -34.18 -5.87
CA ASN A 918 13.44 -34.07 -5.73
C ASN A 918 12.67 -33.83 -7.05
N GLY A 919 13.34 -33.85 -8.20
CA GLY A 919 12.75 -33.54 -9.51
C GLY A 919 12.69 -32.04 -9.84
N THR A 920 13.37 -31.21 -9.05
CA THR A 920 13.60 -29.78 -9.31
C THR A 920 14.85 -29.61 -10.15
N VAL A 921 14.79 -28.80 -11.20
CA VAL A 921 15.92 -28.40 -12.05
C VAL A 921 16.21 -26.92 -11.88
N ILE A 922 17.49 -26.57 -11.95
CA ILE A 922 17.96 -25.20 -11.98
C ILE A 922 18.32 -24.87 -13.42
N LEU A 923 17.64 -23.88 -13.97
CA LEU A 923 17.83 -23.40 -15.33
C LEU A 923 18.63 -22.11 -15.28
N LYS A 924 19.58 -21.94 -16.20
CA LYS A 924 20.34 -20.70 -16.36
C LYS A 924 20.07 -20.07 -17.70
N PHE A 925 19.62 -18.82 -17.68
CA PHE A 925 19.38 -17.99 -18.85
C PHE A 925 20.48 -16.94 -18.95
N ILE A 926 20.94 -16.67 -20.18
CA ILE A 926 21.98 -15.69 -20.46
C ILE A 926 21.51 -14.83 -21.65
N VAL A 927 21.44 -13.52 -21.45
CA VAL A 927 21.19 -12.52 -22.50
C VAL A 927 22.45 -11.71 -22.66
N LYS A 928 23.12 -11.84 -23.80
CA LYS A 928 24.40 -11.19 -24.09
C LYS A 928 24.30 -10.26 -25.28
N ASP A 929 24.86 -9.07 -25.14
CA ASP A 929 24.96 -8.05 -26.17
C ASP A 929 26.42 -7.61 -26.41
N THR A 930 26.67 -6.98 -27.56
CA THR A 930 27.97 -6.40 -27.93
C THR A 930 27.92 -4.86 -27.92
N GLY A 931 27.06 -4.29 -27.08
CA GLY A 931 26.84 -2.85 -26.99
C GLY A 931 27.89 -2.10 -26.19
N ILE A 932 27.51 -0.95 -25.63
CA ILE A 932 28.43 -0.05 -24.90
C ILE A 932 29.08 -0.69 -23.66
N GLY A 933 28.53 -1.78 -23.14
CA GLY A 933 28.96 -2.38 -21.89
C GLY A 933 28.74 -1.47 -20.67
N ILE A 934 29.06 -1.98 -19.48
CA ILE A 934 28.81 -1.33 -18.20
C ILE A 934 30.08 -1.38 -17.37
N ALA A 935 30.56 -0.20 -16.95
CA ALA A 935 31.74 -0.08 -16.09
C ALA A 935 31.54 -0.86 -14.77
N PRO A 936 32.54 -1.59 -14.24
CA PRO A 936 32.42 -2.38 -13.02
C PRO A 936 31.90 -1.60 -11.81
N ALA A 937 32.27 -0.33 -11.69
CA ALA A 937 31.80 0.57 -10.64
C ALA A 937 30.28 0.84 -10.71
N SER A 938 29.70 0.80 -11.90
CA SER A 938 28.27 1.03 -12.14
C SER A 938 27.43 -0.24 -12.05
N GLN A 939 28.05 -1.43 -12.03
CA GLN A 939 27.32 -2.70 -12.00
C GLN A 939 26.60 -2.92 -10.65
N GLY A 940 27.14 -2.42 -9.54
CA GLY A 940 26.49 -2.51 -8.22
C GLY A 940 25.23 -1.64 -8.07
N LEU A 941 25.05 -0.67 -8.97
CA LEU A 941 23.84 0.17 -9.06
C LEU A 941 22.75 -0.46 -9.93
N LEU A 942 23.08 -1.51 -10.69
CA LEU A 942 22.11 -2.27 -11.46
C LEU A 942 21.21 -3.04 -10.48
N PHE A 943 19.96 -3.22 -10.84
CA PHE A 943 18.92 -3.86 -10.00
C PHE A 943 18.48 -3.07 -8.75
N GLN A 944 18.98 -1.85 -8.52
CA GLN A 944 18.41 -0.92 -7.55
C GLN A 944 17.22 -0.16 -8.16
N SER A 945 16.17 0.09 -7.37
CA SER A 945 14.97 0.81 -7.82
C SER A 945 15.28 2.26 -8.21
N PHE A 946 14.71 2.72 -9.31
CA PHE A 946 14.88 4.09 -9.85
C PHE A 946 16.32 4.49 -10.21
N SER A 947 17.23 3.52 -10.27
CA SER A 947 18.64 3.76 -10.62
C SER A 947 18.82 3.92 -12.12
N GLN A 948 19.51 4.99 -12.54
CA GLN A 948 19.84 5.29 -13.93
C GLN A 948 21.29 5.75 -14.03
N LEU A 949 22.08 5.12 -14.90
CA LEU A 949 23.54 5.24 -14.87
C LEU A 949 24.10 6.54 -15.49
N HIS A 950 23.39 7.28 -16.36
CA HIS A 950 23.91 8.53 -16.95
C HIS A 950 22.84 9.54 -17.44
N PRO A 951 22.96 10.86 -17.10
CA PRO A 951 22.09 11.92 -17.61
C PRO A 951 22.16 12.15 -19.14
N SER A 952 23.31 11.88 -19.77
CA SER A 952 23.53 12.03 -21.21
C SER A 952 22.88 10.91 -22.03
N ILE A 953 22.87 9.68 -21.51
CA ILE A 953 22.18 8.51 -22.09
C ILE A 953 20.67 8.61 -21.85
N ASN A 954 20.25 9.18 -20.71
CA ASN A 954 18.84 9.41 -20.37
C ASN A 954 18.11 10.32 -21.36
N ARG A 955 18.78 11.32 -21.95
CA ARG A 955 18.19 12.18 -23.00
C ARG A 955 17.93 11.45 -24.31
N LYS A 956 18.68 10.38 -24.62
CA LYS A 956 18.58 9.64 -25.89
C LYS A 956 17.58 8.47 -25.82
N TYR A 957 17.41 7.85 -24.65
CA TYR A 957 16.74 6.56 -24.57
C TYR A 957 15.64 6.38 -23.49
N GLY A 958 15.50 7.28 -22.51
CA GLY A 958 14.40 7.30 -21.51
C GLY A 958 14.20 6.02 -20.65
N GLY A 959 13.50 6.12 -19.52
CA GLY A 959 13.13 4.95 -18.70
C GLY A 959 12.78 5.31 -17.26
N THR A 960 12.18 4.38 -16.51
CA THR A 960 11.83 4.53 -15.08
C THR A 960 12.97 4.11 -14.14
N GLY A 961 13.90 3.28 -14.62
CA GLY A 961 14.90 2.61 -13.79
C GLY A 961 14.35 1.42 -12.98
N LEU A 962 13.11 0.99 -13.23
CA LEU A 962 12.48 -0.10 -12.46
C LEU A 962 12.66 -1.49 -13.10
N GLY A 963 12.79 -1.59 -14.42
CA GLY A 963 12.77 -2.89 -15.13
C GLY A 963 13.80 -3.93 -14.63
N LEU A 964 15.03 -3.52 -14.29
CA LEU A 964 16.04 -4.44 -13.72
C LEU A 964 15.71 -4.81 -12.26
N ALA A 965 15.24 -3.86 -11.44
CA ALA A 965 14.83 -4.13 -10.06
C ALA A 965 13.65 -5.12 -10.01
N ILE A 966 12.66 -4.94 -10.90
CA ILE A 966 11.54 -5.89 -11.07
C ILE A 966 12.07 -7.25 -11.51
N SER A 967 12.97 -7.30 -12.50
CA SER A 967 13.53 -8.57 -12.98
C SER A 967 14.26 -9.33 -11.88
N LYS A 968 15.03 -8.64 -11.03
CA LYS A 968 15.66 -9.24 -9.84
C LYS A 968 14.64 -9.84 -8.89
N LYS A 969 13.59 -9.10 -8.57
CA LYS A 969 12.55 -9.57 -7.66
C LYS A 969 11.75 -10.75 -8.22
N LEU A 970 11.44 -10.75 -9.51
CA LEU A 970 10.79 -11.88 -10.18
C LEU A 970 11.68 -13.12 -10.18
N VAL A 971 12.98 -12.96 -10.39
CA VAL A 971 13.95 -14.06 -10.30
C VAL A 971 14.03 -14.61 -8.87
N GLU A 972 14.07 -13.74 -7.86
CA GLU A 972 14.02 -14.14 -6.44
C GLU A 972 12.71 -14.91 -6.12
N LEU A 973 11.57 -14.47 -6.66
CA LEU A 973 10.28 -15.16 -6.51
C LEU A 973 10.26 -16.55 -7.18
N LEU A 974 10.98 -16.72 -8.29
CA LEU A 974 11.17 -18.01 -8.97
C LEU A 974 12.31 -18.86 -8.35
N GLY A 975 12.76 -18.52 -7.15
CA GLY A 975 13.77 -19.28 -6.40
C GLY A 975 15.20 -19.17 -6.97
N GLY A 976 15.46 -18.18 -7.82
CA GLY A 976 16.73 -18.02 -8.52
C GLY A 976 17.52 -16.76 -8.15
N ALA A 977 18.61 -16.52 -8.88
CA ALA A 977 19.46 -15.34 -8.72
C ALA A 977 19.78 -14.70 -10.10
N ILE A 978 19.92 -13.38 -10.14
CA ILE A 978 20.27 -12.61 -11.35
C ILE A 978 21.62 -11.91 -11.16
N GLY A 979 22.39 -11.79 -12.23
CA GLY A 979 23.69 -11.13 -12.26
C GLY A 979 24.03 -10.59 -13.65
N VAL A 980 25.20 -9.96 -13.75
CA VAL A 980 25.71 -9.41 -14.99
C VAL A 980 27.23 -9.53 -15.03
N ASP A 981 27.76 -9.92 -16.17
CA ASP A 981 29.17 -9.82 -16.50
C ASP A 981 29.31 -8.82 -17.66
N SER A 982 29.95 -7.67 -17.41
CA SER A 982 30.10 -6.64 -18.45
C SER A 982 31.43 -5.93 -18.33
N ARG A 983 31.90 -5.42 -19.47
CA ARG A 983 33.07 -4.56 -19.59
C ARG A 983 32.74 -3.43 -20.54
N GLU A 984 33.14 -2.21 -20.18
CA GLU A 984 32.90 -1.02 -20.98
C GLU A 984 33.55 -1.17 -22.37
N GLY A 985 32.76 -0.95 -23.42
CA GLY A 985 33.16 -1.11 -24.82
C GLY A 985 33.13 -2.54 -25.39
N GLU A 986 32.93 -3.58 -24.56
CA GLU A 986 32.90 -4.99 -25.00
C GLU A 986 31.48 -5.61 -24.97
N GLY A 987 30.49 -4.88 -24.43
CA GLY A 987 29.10 -5.35 -24.26
C GLY A 987 28.78 -5.88 -22.86
N ALA A 988 27.57 -6.40 -22.67
CA ALA A 988 27.10 -6.95 -21.40
C ALA A 988 26.50 -8.34 -21.56
N ALA A 989 26.68 -9.19 -20.54
CA ALA A 989 26.03 -10.50 -20.43
C ALA A 989 25.24 -10.55 -19.13
N PHE A 990 23.93 -10.34 -19.21
CA PHE A 990 23.02 -10.53 -18.09
C PHE A 990 22.66 -12.00 -17.99
N TYR A 991 22.72 -12.57 -16.80
CA TYR A 991 22.35 -13.96 -16.58
C TYR A 991 21.46 -14.09 -15.36
N PHE A 992 20.54 -15.04 -15.39
CA PHE A 992 19.72 -15.38 -14.23
C PHE A 992 19.46 -16.88 -14.16
N THR A 993 19.21 -17.37 -12.96
CA THR A 993 18.74 -18.72 -12.72
C THR A 993 17.29 -18.72 -12.28
N ILE A 994 16.59 -19.84 -12.49
CA ILE A 994 15.27 -20.11 -11.89
C ILE A 994 15.20 -21.57 -11.45
N GLU A 995 14.38 -21.86 -10.45
CA GLU A 995 14.00 -23.23 -10.09
C GLU A 995 12.72 -23.62 -10.86
N ALA A 996 12.75 -24.77 -11.54
CA ALA A 996 11.60 -25.32 -12.24
C ALA A 996 11.44 -26.81 -11.90
N LEU A 997 10.25 -27.38 -12.10
CA LEU A 997 10.01 -28.81 -11.83
C LEU A 997 9.89 -29.58 -13.15
N ILE A 998 10.45 -30.80 -13.18
CA ILE A 998 10.16 -31.74 -14.27
C ILE A 998 8.78 -32.36 -13.99
N PRO A 999 7.85 -32.37 -14.95
CA PRO A 999 6.59 -33.09 -14.80
C PRO A 999 6.85 -34.57 -14.45
N ARG A 1000 6.25 -35.09 -13.37
CA ARG A 1000 6.33 -36.52 -13.05
C ARG A 1000 5.66 -37.35 -14.15
N GLU A 1001 6.26 -38.49 -14.52
CA GLU A 1001 5.84 -39.34 -15.65
C GLU A 1001 4.40 -39.89 -15.55
N ASP A 1002 3.72 -39.80 -14.39
CA ASP A 1002 2.35 -40.31 -14.21
C ASP A 1002 1.25 -39.41 -14.80
N SER A 1003 1.55 -38.18 -15.20
CA SER A 1003 0.56 -37.25 -15.79
C SER A 1003 0.78 -36.95 -17.28
N ALA A 1004 1.67 -37.68 -17.95
CA ALA A 1004 1.97 -37.50 -19.37
C ALA A 1004 1.22 -38.47 -20.32
N ARG A 1005 0.24 -39.24 -19.84
CA ARG A 1005 -0.44 -40.29 -20.63
C ARG A 1005 -1.93 -40.09 -20.94
N GLU A 1006 -2.54 -38.94 -20.67
CA GLU A 1006 -3.98 -38.74 -20.91
C GLU A 1006 -4.38 -37.68 -21.95
N LEU A 1007 -3.47 -37.06 -22.71
CA LEU A 1007 -3.87 -36.00 -23.66
C LEU A 1007 -3.61 -36.27 -25.16
N ILE A 1008 -3.37 -37.53 -25.55
CA ILE A 1008 -3.37 -37.90 -26.97
C ILE A 1008 -4.06 -39.26 -27.15
N THR A 1009 -5.37 -39.28 -27.40
CA THR A 1009 -6.05 -40.08 -28.46
C THR A 1009 -7.58 -39.97 -28.39
N ALA A 1010 -8.23 -40.21 -29.54
CA ALA A 1010 -9.66 -40.29 -29.87
C ALA A 1010 -10.31 -38.94 -30.28
N GLY A 1011 -10.59 -38.64 -31.55
CA GLY A 1011 -10.78 -39.51 -32.71
C GLY A 1011 -12.23 -40.03 -32.79
N GLU A 1012 -13.04 -39.30 -33.58
CA GLU A 1012 -14.23 -39.71 -34.35
C GLU A 1012 -15.39 -40.47 -33.66
N GLY A 1013 -16.61 -39.92 -33.80
CA GLY A 1013 -17.84 -40.59 -33.40
C GLY A 1013 -19.10 -39.80 -33.75
N ASP A 1014 -19.57 -39.98 -34.98
CA ASP A 1014 -20.78 -39.45 -35.61
C ASP A 1014 -22.09 -39.85 -34.88
N LYS A 1015 -23.06 -38.93 -34.75
CA LYS A 1015 -24.52 -39.20 -34.73
C LYS A 1015 -25.37 -37.91 -34.75
N GLN A 1016 -26.10 -37.76 -35.86
CA GLN A 1016 -27.10 -36.76 -36.18
C GLN A 1016 -28.28 -36.70 -35.18
N VAL A 1017 -28.76 -35.48 -34.87
CA VAL A 1017 -30.21 -35.17 -34.80
C VAL A 1017 -30.46 -33.76 -35.32
N THR A 1018 -31.26 -33.69 -36.37
CA THR A 1018 -31.72 -32.51 -37.11
C THR A 1018 -32.79 -31.72 -36.34
N VAL A 1019 -32.69 -30.39 -36.27
CA VAL A 1019 -33.85 -29.50 -36.09
C VAL A 1019 -33.70 -28.29 -37.01
N GLN A 1020 -34.59 -28.19 -38.01
CA GLN A 1020 -34.64 -27.10 -38.98
C GLN A 1020 -35.36 -25.85 -38.44
N ASN A 1021 -34.66 -24.72 -38.58
CA ASN A 1021 -35.11 -23.37 -38.98
C ASN A 1021 -36.22 -22.63 -38.20
N ARG A 1022 -35.86 -21.40 -37.77
CA ARG A 1022 -36.38 -20.16 -38.38
C ARG A 1022 -35.43 -18.97 -38.15
N ARG A 1023 -35.19 -18.23 -39.25
CA ARG A 1023 -34.22 -17.13 -39.47
C ARG A 1023 -34.48 -15.89 -38.59
N SER A 1024 -33.42 -15.28 -38.08
CA SER A 1024 -33.35 -13.85 -37.70
C SER A 1024 -32.02 -13.26 -38.16
N GLU A 1025 -32.00 -11.95 -38.38
CA GLU A 1025 -31.07 -11.20 -39.23
C GLU A 1025 -29.59 -11.30 -38.80
N TYR A 1026 -28.80 -12.10 -39.51
CA TYR A 1026 -27.34 -12.08 -39.38
C TYR A 1026 -26.77 -10.75 -39.89
N SER A 1027 -25.82 -10.19 -39.16
CA SER A 1027 -24.94 -9.16 -39.70
C SER A 1027 -23.80 -9.83 -40.47
N PHE A 1028 -23.63 -9.48 -41.75
CA PHE A 1028 -22.59 -10.02 -42.62
C PHE A 1028 -21.30 -9.23 -42.42
N GLY A 1029 -20.43 -9.72 -41.54
CA GLY A 1029 -19.10 -9.14 -41.35
C GLY A 1029 -17.99 -9.85 -42.11
N GLU A 1030 -16.76 -9.37 -41.95
CA GLU A 1030 -15.55 -9.83 -42.64
C GLU A 1030 -15.29 -11.33 -42.47
N PHE A 1031 -15.64 -11.89 -41.31
CA PHE A 1031 -15.50 -13.32 -41.01
C PHE A 1031 -16.81 -14.10 -41.23
N GLY A 1032 -17.83 -13.47 -41.82
CA GLY A 1032 -19.15 -13.95 -42.27
C GLY A 1032 -20.31 -13.70 -41.26
N PRO A 1033 -21.48 -14.36 -41.38
CA PRO A 1033 -22.67 -14.01 -40.57
C PRO A 1033 -22.52 -14.34 -39.07
N LEU A 1034 -22.75 -13.34 -38.20
CA LEU A 1034 -22.89 -13.49 -36.74
C LEU A 1034 -23.95 -12.52 -36.19
N SER A 1035 -24.71 -12.97 -35.19
CA SER A 1035 -25.54 -12.15 -34.30
C SER A 1035 -24.80 -11.88 -32.99
N ILE A 1036 -24.47 -10.62 -32.69
CA ILE A 1036 -23.56 -10.25 -31.59
C ILE A 1036 -24.28 -9.38 -30.56
N LEU A 1037 -24.08 -9.67 -29.27
CA LEU A 1037 -24.50 -8.82 -28.14
C LEU A 1037 -23.25 -8.32 -27.39
N ILE A 1038 -23.25 -7.05 -27.00
CA ILE A 1038 -22.22 -6.46 -26.12
C ILE A 1038 -22.87 -6.08 -24.80
N ALA A 1039 -22.42 -6.66 -23.69
CA ALA A 1039 -22.79 -6.27 -22.33
C ALA A 1039 -21.62 -5.52 -21.69
N GLU A 1040 -21.74 -4.18 -21.59
CA GLU A 1040 -20.71 -3.27 -21.09
C GLU A 1040 -21.39 -2.03 -20.48
N ASP A 1041 -21.03 -1.68 -19.25
CA ASP A 1041 -21.62 -0.54 -18.52
C ASP A 1041 -20.91 0.78 -18.81
N HIS A 1042 -19.61 0.74 -19.15
CA HIS A 1042 -18.83 1.93 -19.43
C HIS A 1042 -19.05 2.45 -20.86
N PRO A 1043 -19.60 3.67 -21.04
CA PRO A 1043 -20.05 4.16 -22.34
C PRO A 1043 -18.94 4.31 -23.38
N VAL A 1044 -17.70 4.59 -22.95
CA VAL A 1044 -16.53 4.70 -23.85
C VAL A 1044 -16.12 3.34 -24.39
N ASN A 1045 -16.08 2.31 -23.54
CA ASN A 1045 -15.70 0.94 -23.95
C ASN A 1045 -16.75 0.37 -24.91
N LEU A 1046 -18.03 0.62 -24.60
CA LEU A 1046 -19.15 0.24 -25.45
C LEU A 1046 -19.03 0.89 -26.83
N GLN A 1047 -18.76 2.19 -26.91
CA GLN A 1047 -18.55 2.90 -28.17
C GLN A 1047 -17.36 2.36 -28.97
N ILE A 1048 -16.23 2.08 -28.32
CA ILE A 1048 -15.04 1.51 -28.96
C ILE A 1048 -15.35 0.12 -29.55
N MET A 1049 -15.99 -0.75 -28.77
CA MET A 1049 -16.30 -2.11 -29.19
C MET A 1049 -17.33 -2.13 -30.33
N GLN A 1050 -18.35 -1.27 -30.27
CA GLN A 1050 -19.29 -1.06 -31.38
C GLN A 1050 -18.58 -0.55 -32.64
N ALA A 1051 -17.64 0.39 -32.51
CA ALA A 1051 -16.90 0.92 -33.64
C ALA A 1051 -15.99 -0.14 -34.29
N PHE A 1052 -15.30 -0.96 -33.48
CA PHE A 1052 -14.47 -2.05 -33.99
C PHE A 1052 -15.29 -3.14 -34.70
N LEU A 1053 -16.47 -3.48 -34.20
CA LEU A 1053 -17.38 -4.43 -34.83
C LEU A 1053 -17.99 -3.86 -36.12
N LYS A 1054 -18.40 -2.59 -36.11
CA LYS A 1054 -18.93 -1.89 -37.28
C LYS A 1054 -17.92 -1.77 -38.41
N LYS A 1055 -16.64 -1.51 -38.10
CA LYS A 1055 -15.55 -1.48 -39.09
C LYS A 1055 -15.40 -2.81 -39.85
N ARG A 1056 -15.79 -3.92 -39.23
CA ARG A 1056 -15.77 -5.28 -39.79
C ARG A 1056 -17.11 -5.71 -40.39
N GLY A 1057 -18.09 -4.80 -40.49
CA GLY A 1057 -19.41 -5.08 -41.06
C GLY A 1057 -20.42 -5.72 -40.09
N TYR A 1058 -20.06 -5.93 -38.82
CA TYR A 1058 -20.99 -6.46 -37.81
C TYR A 1058 -21.83 -5.35 -37.18
N HIS A 1059 -23.07 -5.67 -36.85
CA HIS A 1059 -23.93 -4.84 -36.01
C HIS A 1059 -24.22 -5.62 -34.73
N ALA A 1060 -24.00 -4.98 -33.58
CA ALA A 1060 -24.18 -5.61 -32.29
C ALA A 1060 -25.26 -4.89 -31.48
N ASP A 1061 -26.15 -5.67 -30.87
CA ASP A 1061 -27.07 -5.18 -29.85
C ASP A 1061 -26.27 -4.89 -28.56
N THR A 1062 -26.79 -4.04 -27.69
CA THR A 1062 -26.08 -3.59 -26.48
C THR A 1062 -26.90 -3.74 -25.22
N ALA A 1063 -26.25 -4.13 -24.13
CA ALA A 1063 -26.78 -4.17 -22.77
C ALA A 1063 -25.84 -3.40 -21.84
N LEU A 1064 -26.38 -2.65 -20.89
CA LEU A 1064 -25.61 -1.80 -19.96
C LEU A 1064 -25.35 -2.47 -18.60
N ASN A 1065 -25.84 -3.70 -18.40
CA ASN A 1065 -25.68 -4.50 -17.20
C ASN A 1065 -26.03 -5.97 -17.46
N GLY A 1066 -25.72 -6.85 -16.49
CA GLY A 1066 -26.01 -8.28 -16.58
C GLY A 1066 -27.49 -8.63 -16.72
N GLU A 1067 -28.40 -7.89 -16.07
CA GLU A 1067 -29.85 -8.14 -16.17
C GLU A 1067 -30.37 -7.92 -17.58
N GLN A 1068 -29.98 -6.81 -18.21
CA GLN A 1068 -30.33 -6.50 -19.60
C GLN A 1068 -29.72 -7.52 -20.56
N ALA A 1069 -28.51 -8.03 -20.27
CA ALA A 1069 -27.88 -9.06 -21.10
C ALA A 1069 -28.66 -10.39 -21.04
N VAL A 1070 -29.08 -10.81 -19.85
CA VAL A 1070 -29.93 -12.01 -19.65
C VAL A 1070 -31.28 -11.82 -20.36
N GLU A 1071 -31.92 -10.66 -20.21
CA GLU A 1071 -33.20 -10.36 -20.86
C GLU A 1071 -33.07 -10.34 -22.39
N ALA A 1072 -32.00 -9.75 -22.93
CA ALA A 1072 -31.74 -9.72 -24.36
C ALA A 1072 -31.57 -11.14 -24.94
N VAL A 1073 -30.81 -12.01 -24.27
CA VAL A 1073 -30.61 -13.41 -24.70
C VAL A 1073 -31.91 -14.24 -24.61
N ARG A 1074 -32.80 -13.93 -23.65
CA ARG A 1074 -34.14 -14.54 -23.57
C ARG A 1074 -35.04 -14.12 -24.73
N LEU A 1075 -34.98 -12.85 -25.11
CA LEU A 1075 -35.84 -12.26 -26.15
C LEU A 1075 -35.36 -12.57 -27.56
N ARG A 1076 -34.05 -12.72 -27.77
CA ARG A 1076 -33.41 -12.92 -29.08
C ARG A 1076 -32.27 -13.92 -28.99
N ARG A 1077 -32.07 -14.70 -30.06
CA ARG A 1077 -30.90 -15.57 -30.19
C ARG A 1077 -29.69 -14.79 -30.69
N TYR A 1078 -28.60 -14.87 -29.94
CA TYR A 1078 -27.27 -14.39 -30.32
C TYR A 1078 -26.34 -15.56 -30.58
N ASP A 1079 -25.34 -15.37 -31.42
CA ASP A 1079 -24.26 -16.33 -31.67
C ASP A 1079 -23.10 -16.10 -30.69
N LEU A 1080 -22.78 -14.82 -30.44
CA LEU A 1080 -21.66 -14.38 -29.63
C LEU A 1080 -22.09 -13.25 -28.67
N VAL A 1081 -21.72 -13.36 -27.41
CA VAL A 1081 -21.93 -12.33 -26.39
C VAL A 1081 -20.58 -11.91 -25.83
N PHE A 1082 -20.21 -10.64 -25.98
CA PHE A 1082 -19.12 -10.05 -25.21
C PHE A 1082 -19.67 -9.60 -23.86
N MET A 1083 -19.19 -10.19 -22.77
CA MET A 1083 -19.71 -9.99 -21.42
C MET A 1083 -18.66 -9.37 -20.53
N ASP A 1084 -18.84 -8.11 -20.12
CA ASP A 1084 -18.02 -7.52 -19.08
C ASP A 1084 -18.25 -8.22 -17.73
N ILE A 1085 -17.18 -8.47 -16.98
CA ILE A 1085 -17.29 -9.14 -15.68
C ILE A 1085 -17.86 -8.18 -14.63
N GLN A 1086 -17.41 -6.92 -14.61
CA GLN A 1086 -17.78 -5.96 -13.56
C GLN A 1086 -18.81 -4.99 -14.10
N MET A 1087 -20.09 -5.28 -13.86
CA MET A 1087 -21.22 -4.42 -14.25
C MET A 1087 -22.16 -4.18 -13.06
N PRO A 1088 -22.83 -3.01 -12.99
CA PRO A 1088 -23.80 -2.70 -11.94
C PRO A 1088 -25.07 -3.55 -12.07
N LEU A 1089 -25.85 -3.65 -10.97
CA LEU A 1089 -27.08 -4.45 -10.81
C LEU A 1089 -26.86 -5.97 -10.82
N MET A 1090 -26.17 -6.48 -11.84
CA MET A 1090 -25.81 -7.88 -11.99
C MET A 1090 -24.47 -7.98 -12.71
N ASP A 1091 -23.53 -8.66 -12.09
CA ASP A 1091 -22.20 -8.88 -12.65
C ASP A 1091 -22.23 -9.89 -13.82
N GLY A 1092 -21.20 -9.89 -14.65
CA GLY A 1092 -21.13 -10.74 -15.85
C GLY A 1092 -21.06 -12.22 -15.54
N MET A 1093 -20.62 -12.59 -14.34
CA MET A 1093 -20.49 -13.97 -13.88
C MET A 1093 -21.87 -14.54 -13.52
N GLU A 1094 -22.65 -13.79 -12.75
CA GLU A 1094 -24.04 -14.10 -12.43
C GLU A 1094 -24.91 -14.11 -13.68
N ALA A 1095 -24.73 -13.14 -14.58
CA ALA A 1095 -25.42 -13.11 -15.87
C ALA A 1095 -25.11 -14.36 -16.71
N THR A 1096 -23.85 -14.77 -16.76
CA THR A 1096 -23.43 -15.99 -17.47
C THR A 1096 -24.07 -17.22 -16.86
N MET A 1097 -24.04 -17.38 -15.53
CA MET A 1097 -24.69 -18.53 -14.87
C MET A 1097 -26.18 -18.62 -15.22
N ARG A 1098 -26.91 -17.50 -15.17
CA ARG A 1098 -28.34 -17.45 -15.55
C ARG A 1098 -28.58 -17.78 -17.02
N ILE A 1099 -27.74 -17.27 -17.93
CA ILE A 1099 -27.84 -17.62 -19.36
C ILE A 1099 -27.57 -19.12 -19.56
N ARG A 1100 -26.60 -19.69 -18.84
CA ARG A 1100 -26.26 -21.12 -18.93
C ARG A 1100 -27.35 -22.03 -18.39
N GLU A 1101 -28.03 -21.66 -17.30
CA GLU A 1101 -29.16 -22.41 -16.76
C GLU A 1101 -30.31 -22.56 -17.79
N GLU A 1102 -30.57 -21.52 -18.57
CA GLU A 1102 -31.71 -21.48 -19.49
C GLU A 1102 -31.38 -21.91 -20.93
N HIS A 1103 -30.17 -21.62 -21.41
CA HIS A 1103 -29.79 -21.79 -22.82
C HIS A 1103 -28.61 -22.74 -23.04
N GLY A 1104 -28.01 -23.30 -21.99
CA GLY A 1104 -26.86 -24.21 -22.10
C GLY A 1104 -25.63 -23.51 -22.69
N LEU A 1105 -24.77 -24.25 -23.41
CA LEU A 1105 -23.50 -23.71 -23.95
C LEU A 1105 -23.65 -22.68 -25.09
N TYR A 1106 -24.88 -22.34 -25.49
CA TYR A 1106 -25.17 -21.35 -26.54
C TYR A 1106 -26.01 -20.20 -25.94
N PRO A 1107 -25.72 -18.91 -26.22
CA PRO A 1107 -24.66 -18.36 -27.08
C PRO A 1107 -23.25 -18.59 -26.54
N VAL A 1108 -22.24 -18.43 -27.39
CA VAL A 1108 -20.84 -18.36 -26.95
C VAL A 1108 -20.66 -17.06 -26.18
N ILE A 1109 -20.24 -17.16 -24.92
CA ILE A 1109 -19.98 -15.98 -24.07
C ILE A 1109 -18.47 -15.78 -23.95
N VAL A 1110 -18.02 -14.60 -24.34
CA VAL A 1110 -16.62 -14.16 -24.29
C VAL A 1110 -16.48 -13.13 -23.19
N ALA A 1111 -15.69 -13.44 -22.16
CA ALA A 1111 -15.45 -12.54 -21.04
C ALA A 1111 -14.64 -11.31 -21.48
N ALA A 1112 -15.11 -10.10 -21.22
CA ALA A 1112 -14.30 -8.90 -21.33
C ALA A 1112 -13.80 -8.51 -19.93
N THR A 1113 -12.50 -8.64 -19.68
CA THR A 1113 -11.94 -8.47 -18.32
C THR A 1113 -10.72 -7.55 -18.28
N ALA A 1114 -10.64 -6.73 -17.22
CA ALA A 1114 -9.47 -5.89 -16.91
C ALA A 1114 -8.31 -6.69 -16.29
N PHE A 1115 -8.56 -7.92 -15.84
CA PHE A 1115 -7.59 -8.82 -15.26
C PHE A 1115 -7.51 -10.09 -16.12
N ALA A 1116 -6.42 -10.20 -16.88
CA ALA A 1116 -6.15 -11.34 -17.75
C ALA A 1116 -5.21 -12.37 -17.07
N GLN A 1117 -5.31 -12.52 -15.75
CA GLN A 1117 -4.60 -13.57 -15.02
C GLN A 1117 -5.31 -14.91 -15.18
N LYS A 1118 -4.59 -16.02 -14.95
CA LYS A 1118 -5.11 -17.36 -15.21
C LYS A 1118 -6.26 -17.71 -14.26
N GLU A 1119 -6.28 -17.18 -13.04
CA GLU A 1119 -7.38 -17.37 -12.08
C GLU A 1119 -8.67 -16.71 -12.56
N ASP A 1120 -8.60 -15.51 -13.13
CA ASP A 1120 -9.77 -14.82 -13.70
C ASP A 1120 -10.31 -15.59 -14.90
N LYS A 1121 -9.40 -16.12 -15.74
CA LYS A 1121 -9.76 -16.97 -16.88
C LYS A 1121 -10.39 -18.28 -16.42
N GLU A 1122 -9.82 -18.97 -15.43
CA GLU A 1122 -10.40 -20.19 -14.85
C GLU A 1122 -11.75 -19.91 -14.21
N MET A 1123 -11.89 -18.78 -13.53
CA MET A 1123 -13.15 -18.35 -12.92
C MET A 1123 -14.22 -18.11 -14.00
N CYS A 1124 -13.90 -17.40 -15.08
CA CYS A 1124 -14.79 -17.21 -16.23
C CYS A 1124 -15.19 -18.54 -16.89
N LEU A 1125 -14.23 -19.44 -17.11
CA LEU A 1125 -14.48 -20.77 -17.68
C LEU A 1125 -15.36 -21.63 -16.75
N ARG A 1126 -15.15 -21.57 -15.43
CA ARG A 1126 -15.99 -22.28 -14.43
C ARG A 1126 -17.42 -21.73 -14.38
N ALA A 1127 -17.61 -20.43 -14.58
CA ALA A 1127 -18.93 -19.83 -14.71
C ALA A 1127 -19.63 -20.17 -16.04
N GLY A 1128 -18.92 -20.81 -16.98
CA GLY A 1128 -19.47 -21.26 -18.24
C GLY A 1128 -19.24 -20.30 -19.41
N MET A 1129 -18.32 -19.34 -19.32
CA MET A 1129 -17.83 -18.59 -20.48
C MET A 1129 -16.89 -19.47 -21.32
N GLN A 1130 -16.78 -19.22 -22.63
CA GLN A 1130 -16.04 -20.07 -23.57
C GLN A 1130 -14.71 -19.48 -24.00
N ASP A 1131 -14.57 -18.15 -23.94
CA ASP A 1131 -13.35 -17.43 -24.29
C ASP A 1131 -13.28 -16.13 -23.49
N PHE A 1132 -12.20 -15.37 -23.67
CA PHE A 1132 -11.96 -14.11 -23.00
C PHE A 1132 -11.21 -13.14 -23.92
N ILE A 1133 -11.40 -11.85 -23.65
CA ILE A 1133 -10.72 -10.73 -24.29
C ILE A 1133 -10.25 -9.75 -23.22
N SER A 1134 -9.01 -9.28 -23.35
CA SER A 1134 -8.42 -8.40 -22.35
C SER A 1134 -8.84 -6.94 -22.59
N LYS A 1135 -9.12 -6.20 -21.51
CA LYS A 1135 -9.34 -4.75 -21.56
C LYS A 1135 -8.00 -4.03 -21.33
N PRO A 1136 -7.59 -3.06 -22.18
CA PRO A 1136 -8.33 -2.51 -23.31
C PRO A 1136 -8.40 -3.47 -24.50
N ILE A 1137 -9.60 -3.56 -25.10
CA ILE A 1137 -9.87 -4.46 -26.23
C ILE A 1137 -9.03 -4.04 -27.43
N ARG A 1138 -8.10 -4.91 -27.83
CA ARG A 1138 -7.26 -4.68 -29.01
C ARG A 1138 -7.95 -5.21 -30.26
N SER A 1139 -7.78 -4.49 -31.36
CA SER A 1139 -8.31 -4.88 -32.68
C SER A 1139 -7.92 -6.31 -33.07
N GLU A 1140 -6.68 -6.73 -32.80
CA GLU A 1140 -6.15 -8.06 -33.12
C GLU A 1140 -6.79 -9.19 -32.30
N GLU A 1141 -7.07 -8.95 -31.00
CA GLU A 1141 -7.74 -9.94 -30.15
C GLU A 1141 -9.21 -10.10 -30.55
N LEU A 1142 -9.87 -9.00 -30.91
CA LEU A 1142 -11.22 -9.05 -31.45
C LEU A 1142 -11.26 -9.83 -32.77
N ASP A 1143 -10.27 -9.63 -33.65
CA ASP A 1143 -10.13 -10.41 -34.89
C ASP A 1143 -9.94 -11.90 -34.63
N ARG A 1144 -9.14 -12.26 -33.61
CA ARG A 1144 -8.97 -13.66 -33.19
C ARG A 1144 -10.31 -14.27 -32.81
N VAL A 1145 -11.03 -13.66 -31.87
CA VAL A 1145 -12.30 -14.17 -31.34
C VAL A 1145 -13.34 -14.29 -32.46
N LEU A 1146 -13.51 -13.25 -33.28
CA LEU A 1146 -14.47 -13.27 -34.38
C LEU A 1146 -14.12 -14.34 -35.42
N ARG A 1147 -12.84 -14.52 -35.76
CA ARG A 1147 -12.40 -15.53 -36.72
C ARG A 1147 -12.57 -16.95 -36.19
N GLU A 1148 -12.17 -17.19 -34.95
CA GLU A 1148 -12.21 -18.49 -34.30
C GLU A 1148 -13.65 -18.97 -34.11
N TRP A 1149 -14.49 -18.15 -33.47
CA TRP A 1149 -15.85 -18.54 -33.13
C TRP A 1149 -16.78 -18.53 -34.34
N SER A 1150 -16.57 -17.64 -35.32
CA SER A 1150 -17.28 -17.72 -36.61
C SER A 1150 -17.01 -19.05 -37.33
N ALA A 1151 -15.76 -19.52 -37.31
CA ALA A 1151 -15.41 -20.80 -37.94
C ALA A 1151 -15.95 -22.01 -37.17
N GLN A 1152 -15.94 -21.96 -35.83
CA GLN A 1152 -16.44 -23.04 -34.98
C GLN A 1152 -17.96 -23.16 -35.00
N LEU A 1153 -18.68 -22.03 -34.93
CA LEU A 1153 -20.15 -22.01 -34.98
C LEU A 1153 -20.69 -22.51 -36.32
N ARG A 1154 -19.99 -22.21 -37.43
CA ARG A 1154 -20.31 -22.76 -38.76
C ARG A 1154 -20.00 -24.24 -38.95
N LYS A 1155 -19.16 -24.83 -38.10
CA LYS A 1155 -18.94 -26.29 -38.09
C LYS A 1155 -20.01 -27.02 -37.29
N GLN A 1156 -20.79 -26.30 -36.47
CA GLN A 1156 -21.87 -26.84 -35.65
C GLN A 1156 -23.27 -26.67 -36.31
N GLU A 1157 -23.41 -25.76 -37.27
CA GLU A 1157 -24.52 -25.74 -38.26
C GLU A 1157 -24.34 -26.80 -39.34
#